data_AF-A0A252B3M6-F1
#
_entry.id   AF-A0A252B3M6-F1
#
_cell.length_a   1.000
_cell.length_b   1.000
_cell.length_c   1.000
_cell.angle_alpha   90.00
_cell.angle_beta   90.00
_cell.angle_gamma   90.00
#
_symmetry.space_group_name_H-M   'P 1'
#
loop_
_entity.id
_entity.type
_entity.pdbx_description
1 polymer ?
#
loop_
_entity_poly.entity_id
_entity_poly.type
_entity_poly.pdbx_seq_one_letter_code
_entity_poly.pdbx_strand_id
1 'polypeptide(L)'
;MSGGSTVIHIGGGFAGQAQITLATDRVLNTRFVDVPKEGLDVPVTATPDWHSGAYALVTLYRPLNSPSGLRPHDPVRAVGVTWIGVNQDTHRLNVTLDAPRTVTPRQRITIPVTVQASQGLPVGQVQVAVSAVDQGILNLTHFTPLNLFDALYGRPRLGLDMLDNYGSLLLSDAKNGQIRSGGDAASNGSSADGPPVRTTESVALFDGPVALDSTGHGTLSFDVPDFDGQLHLMASAWSKDAVGNAQADITARDPVFPDLGLPRFLAPGDTAQAQVSIINVDAPSAPYEVQVTTDGPLRVLGSGTLSAPVKPGERADLRVALAATPTLPGRTAIAHVHLTLRRSGSSKALLTRSWPIGIRLAHVPLTVSRTAPLPPGSHKTWDRTELAGFNPADARITLNISASDGLDTVGLQESLQSSVWGDSDTLAAQARALLQQGNPPHPETRDHSNTSGKSIQSAINTLFDRQNPSGEVGQWDRSDGLSLPDDLDYLADFLIRAKAAGYTVPEDRLGLLLDHIESEQLQSQDVDDDDHDSERQAERLNTRAYAAYVLARAGRLHPDALHTLAASLVARQDATRVSYVWADTAGSNAQANPLALGHLAVALAMDDAPEDKSTTSPEALLDAAIAALGPPRTGKPDLWDYRYWTYVRDLAGLAALTAEAHDDRRTHLLIGRFGKLSLSPDMLTTATRTALLEAASALNKDTDGRSVRVQGRPNSTPLRLPLTYPFESAALGKGLQVENTGRKMLFSTLTVQGEPAGAVKPLTNGLTLTMQGFTLTGQPFDLTHMQQNDRFIVSLKGTALHPGHYLVGLTSLLPAGWEIESIVSPDEAVSDDHDGDDAENDSTKPPYAFLGTLSNTEHAAALDDRFNASVSFTTQSPSLAMRSFHVAYIVRAITPGRFTLPEAMVSARSFPSLMARTASGTVEITAH
;
A
#
# COMPACT_ATOMS: atom_id res chain seq x y z
N MET A 1 44.96 16.90 -7.41
CA MET A 1 45.08 16.27 -8.74
C MET A 1 45.82 14.96 -8.59
N SER A 2 45.61 14.00 -9.50
CA SER A 2 46.40 12.75 -9.53
C SER A 2 47.90 13.08 -9.56
N GLY A 3 48.70 12.37 -8.76
CA GLY A 3 50.13 12.67 -8.57
C GLY A 3 50.43 13.87 -7.67
N GLY A 4 49.42 14.57 -7.15
CA GLY A 4 49.57 15.61 -6.15
C GLY A 4 50.05 15.04 -4.81
N SER A 5 50.85 15.82 -4.07
CA SER A 5 51.35 15.43 -2.75
C SER A 5 50.84 16.37 -1.66
N THR A 6 50.56 15.80 -0.49
CA THR A 6 50.17 16.50 0.73
C THR A 6 50.90 15.90 1.94
N VAL A 7 50.70 16.45 3.12
CA VAL A 7 51.26 15.96 4.38
C VAL A 7 50.13 15.72 5.37
N ILE A 8 50.11 14.55 5.99
CA ILE A 8 49.26 14.27 7.15
C ILE A 8 50.08 14.52 8.42
N HIS A 9 49.55 15.31 9.34
CA HIS A 9 50.15 15.52 10.66
C HIS A 9 49.51 14.57 11.67
N ILE A 10 50.30 13.69 12.26
CA ILE A 10 49.88 12.85 13.39
C ILE A 10 50.15 13.65 14.66
N GLY A 11 49.08 14.14 15.28
CA GLY A 11 49.15 14.96 16.50
C GLY A 11 49.81 14.25 17.67
N GLY A 12 50.53 15.02 18.50
CA GLY A 12 51.21 14.52 19.69
C GLY A 12 50.27 14.06 20.82
N GLY A 13 50.82 13.30 21.75
CA GLY A 13 50.12 12.81 22.95
C GLY A 13 50.94 11.75 23.71
N PHE A 14 51.49 10.79 22.97
CA PHE A 14 52.49 9.84 23.46
C PHE A 14 53.33 9.32 22.30
N ALA A 15 54.58 8.95 22.59
CA ALA A 15 55.42 8.28 21.62
C ALA A 15 54.98 6.83 21.43
N GLY A 16 55.05 6.32 20.20
CA GLY A 16 54.62 4.97 19.87
C GLY A 16 54.75 4.64 18.39
N GLN A 17 54.31 3.44 18.01
CA GLN A 17 54.31 3.03 16.61
C GLN A 17 52.92 3.27 16.02
N ALA A 18 52.83 3.99 14.91
CA ALA A 18 51.58 4.21 14.19
C ALA A 18 51.49 3.32 12.96
N GLN A 19 50.37 2.62 12.82
CA GLN A 19 49.92 2.02 11.57
C GLN A 19 49.10 3.04 10.79
N ILE A 20 49.53 3.36 9.58
CA ILE A 20 48.83 4.26 8.65
C ILE A 20 48.30 3.41 7.50
N THR A 21 46.98 3.28 7.42
CA THR A 21 46.27 2.59 6.35
C THR A 21 45.59 3.64 5.46
N LEU A 22 45.97 3.68 4.19
CA LEU A 22 45.28 4.47 3.17
C LEU A 22 44.21 3.58 2.53
N ALA A 23 42.97 4.06 2.47
CA ALA A 23 41.83 3.25 2.05
C ALA A 23 40.71 4.03 1.36
N THR A 24 39.93 3.32 0.56
CA THR A 24 38.66 3.75 -0.04
C THR A 24 37.54 2.81 0.44
N ASP A 25 36.87 2.13 -0.47
CA ASP A 25 36.14 0.87 -0.32
C ASP A 25 37.05 -0.35 -0.12
N ARG A 26 38.36 -0.18 -0.32
CA ARG A 26 39.38 -1.21 -0.13
C ARG A 26 40.64 -0.60 0.46
N VAL A 27 41.50 -1.45 1.04
CA VAL A 27 42.83 -1.02 1.50
C VAL A 27 43.73 -0.78 0.28
N LEU A 28 44.29 0.42 0.19
CA LEU A 28 45.24 0.79 -0.87
C LEU A 28 46.68 0.51 -0.45
N ASN A 29 47.04 0.89 0.78
CA ASN A 29 48.38 0.66 1.34
C ASN A 29 48.35 0.75 2.86
N THR A 30 49.24 0.01 3.52
CA THR A 30 49.47 0.05 4.96
C THR A 30 50.97 0.20 5.23
N ARG A 31 51.35 1.13 6.11
CA ARG A 31 52.73 1.28 6.58
C ARG A 31 52.80 1.58 8.06
N PHE A 32 53.93 1.24 8.67
CA PHE A 32 54.24 1.55 10.06
C PHE A 32 55.27 2.67 10.14
N VAL A 33 55.08 3.61 11.06
CA VAL A 33 56.02 4.70 11.34
C VAL A 33 56.14 4.91 12.85
N ASP A 34 57.34 5.24 13.32
CA ASP A 34 57.55 5.62 14.71
C ASP A 34 57.19 7.09 14.91
N VAL A 35 56.23 7.36 15.79
CA VAL A 35 55.71 8.69 16.10
C VAL A 35 56.30 9.15 17.43
N PRO A 36 57.06 10.25 17.47
CA PRO A 36 57.58 10.79 18.72
C PRO A 36 56.48 11.52 19.49
N LYS A 37 56.74 11.91 20.74
CA LYS A 37 55.71 12.47 21.64
C LYS A 37 55.10 13.76 21.10
N GLU A 38 55.90 14.55 20.40
CA GLU A 38 55.57 15.81 19.75
C GLU A 38 54.76 15.67 18.46
N GLY A 39 54.60 14.46 17.92
CA GLY A 39 53.88 14.18 16.67
C GLY A 39 54.80 13.98 15.46
N LEU A 40 54.22 13.59 14.32
CA LEU A 40 54.97 13.29 13.09
C LEU A 40 54.24 13.76 11.83
N ASP A 41 54.96 14.44 10.94
CA ASP A 41 54.50 14.77 9.60
C ASP A 41 54.83 13.65 8.62
N VAL A 42 53.81 13.18 7.91
CA VAL A 42 53.95 12.05 6.99
C VAL A 42 53.49 12.47 5.59
N PRO A 43 54.38 12.47 4.58
CA PRO A 43 54.00 12.83 3.21
C PRO A 43 53.13 11.72 2.59
N VAL A 44 52.14 12.14 1.82
CA VAL A 44 51.22 11.27 1.09
C VAL A 44 51.02 11.79 -0.33
N THR A 45 51.13 10.90 -1.32
CA THR A 45 50.93 11.23 -2.74
C THR A 45 49.70 10.50 -3.25
N ALA A 46 48.81 11.22 -3.91
CA ALA A 46 47.60 10.65 -4.50
C ALA A 46 47.93 9.80 -5.74
N THR A 47 47.39 8.59 -5.81
CA THR A 47 47.49 7.70 -6.97
C THR A 47 46.21 7.74 -7.81
N PRO A 48 46.24 7.27 -9.08
CA PRO A 48 45.03 7.20 -9.91
C PRO A 48 43.87 6.41 -9.29
N ASP A 49 44.16 5.40 -8.47
CA ASP A 49 43.15 4.53 -7.83
C ASP A 49 42.31 5.25 -6.75
N TRP A 50 42.69 6.46 -6.35
CA TRP A 50 41.97 7.22 -5.32
C TRP A 50 40.66 7.81 -5.83
N HIS A 51 40.47 7.96 -7.14
CA HIS A 51 39.29 8.62 -7.71
C HIS A 51 39.08 10.03 -7.06
N SER A 52 38.04 10.22 -6.23
CA SER A 52 37.76 11.48 -5.50
C SER A 52 38.67 11.71 -4.28
N GLY A 53 39.34 10.69 -3.78
CA GLY A 53 40.28 10.78 -2.66
C GLY A 53 40.44 9.47 -1.88
N ALA A 54 41.18 9.51 -0.78
CA ALA A 54 41.35 8.37 0.10
C ALA A 54 41.29 8.78 1.58
N TYR A 55 40.84 7.85 2.42
CA TYR A 55 40.93 7.95 3.86
C TYR A 55 42.31 7.54 4.34
N ALA A 56 42.87 8.28 5.30
CA ALA A 56 43.99 7.84 6.11
C ALA A 56 43.49 7.44 7.49
N LEU A 57 43.53 6.13 7.77
CA LEU A 57 43.26 5.57 9.09
C LEU A 57 44.59 5.39 9.81
N VAL A 58 44.76 6.09 10.92
CA VAL A 58 45.98 6.07 11.72
C VAL A 58 45.67 5.44 13.06
N THR A 59 46.30 4.31 13.36
CA THR A 59 46.23 3.69 14.69
C THR A 59 47.60 3.79 15.35
N LEU A 60 47.70 4.58 16.42
CA LEU A 60 48.92 4.78 17.20
C LEU A 60 48.91 3.89 18.44
N TYR A 61 49.93 3.06 18.59
CA TYR A 61 50.10 2.12 19.70
C TYR A 61 51.19 2.59 20.65
N ARG A 62 50.87 2.66 21.95
CA ARG A 62 51.83 3.02 22.99
C ARG A 62 52.67 1.80 23.38
N PRO A 63 53.99 1.92 23.54
CA PRO A 63 54.80 0.85 24.11
C PRO A 63 54.41 0.57 25.56
N LEU A 64 54.08 -0.69 25.88
CA LEU A 64 53.68 -1.11 27.23
C LEU A 64 54.88 -1.22 28.21
N ASN A 65 56.10 -1.22 27.69
CA ASN A 65 57.35 -1.43 28.41
C ASN A 65 58.05 -0.11 28.82
N SER A 66 57.29 0.97 29.04
CA SER A 66 57.86 2.26 29.45
C SER A 66 58.08 2.30 30.99
N PRO A 67 59.29 2.59 31.52
CA PRO A 67 59.64 2.32 32.92
C PRO A 67 58.92 3.11 34.03
N SER A 68 58.06 4.09 33.74
CA SER A 68 57.33 4.80 34.80
C SER A 68 56.26 5.74 34.21
N GLY A 69 54.98 5.54 34.58
CA GLY A 69 53.98 6.61 34.48
C GLY A 69 52.62 6.27 33.86
N LEU A 70 52.37 5.03 33.41
CA LEU A 70 51.04 4.64 32.95
C LEU A 70 50.12 4.43 34.14
N ARG A 71 49.03 5.21 34.22
CA ARG A 71 47.94 4.94 35.15
C ARG A 71 47.07 3.80 34.60
N PRO A 72 46.38 3.02 35.46
CA PRO A 72 45.25 2.24 35.03
C PRO A 72 44.30 3.14 34.23
N HIS A 73 43.85 2.70 33.05
CA HIS A 73 42.98 3.42 32.12
C HIS A 73 43.61 4.49 31.20
N ASP A 74 44.94 4.67 31.19
CA ASP A 74 45.54 5.52 30.15
C ASP A 74 45.38 4.83 28.76
N PRO A 75 44.99 5.57 27.69
CA PRO A 75 44.77 4.98 26.38
C PRO A 75 46.09 4.43 25.81
N VAL A 76 46.15 3.11 25.67
CA VAL A 76 47.25 2.37 25.04
C VAL A 76 47.18 2.40 23.50
N ARG A 77 46.08 2.91 22.98
CA ARG A 77 45.79 3.07 21.56
C ARG A 77 45.04 4.37 21.30
N ALA A 78 45.39 5.06 20.21
CA ALA A 78 44.62 6.15 19.65
C ALA A 78 44.32 5.87 18.18
N VAL A 79 43.10 6.17 17.73
CA VAL A 79 42.67 6.03 16.33
C VAL A 79 42.31 7.41 15.80
N GLY A 80 42.83 7.76 14.63
CA GLY A 80 42.47 8.96 13.88
C GLY A 80 42.06 8.59 12.47
N VAL A 81 41.03 9.25 11.95
CA VAL A 81 40.58 9.11 10.56
C VAL A 81 40.53 10.48 9.92
N THR A 82 41.14 10.64 8.76
CA THR A 82 41.05 11.87 7.96
C THR A 82 40.82 11.56 6.49
N TRP A 83 40.12 12.45 5.79
CA TRP A 83 39.89 12.34 4.35
C TRP A 83 40.89 13.20 3.58
N ILE A 84 41.51 12.62 2.56
CA ILE A 84 42.43 13.31 1.66
C ILE A 84 41.77 13.39 0.28
N GLY A 85 41.15 14.54 -0.01
CA GLY A 85 40.46 14.78 -1.27
C GLY A 85 41.40 15.06 -2.44
N VAL A 86 41.03 14.60 -3.63
CA VAL A 86 41.62 14.97 -4.91
C VAL A 86 40.71 16.01 -5.57
N ASN A 87 41.26 17.12 -6.07
CA ASN A 87 40.48 18.12 -6.82
C ASN A 87 39.81 17.47 -8.06
N GLN A 88 38.48 17.58 -8.13
CA GLN A 88 37.61 17.06 -9.20
C GLN A 88 36.95 18.15 -10.06
N ASP A 89 37.39 19.42 -9.97
CA ASP A 89 36.72 20.57 -10.61
C ASP A 89 36.64 20.47 -12.15
N THR A 90 37.49 19.63 -12.76
CA THR A 90 37.40 19.29 -14.19
C THR A 90 36.08 18.62 -14.56
N HIS A 91 35.39 17.99 -13.60
CA HIS A 91 34.10 17.32 -13.78
C HIS A 91 32.90 18.21 -13.44
N ARG A 92 33.12 19.49 -13.13
CA ARG A 92 32.06 20.45 -12.76
C ARG A 92 31.53 21.18 -13.99
N LEU A 93 30.21 21.21 -14.13
CA LEU A 93 29.50 22.07 -15.07
C LEU A 93 28.93 23.28 -14.31
N ASN A 94 29.15 24.48 -14.83
CA ASN A 94 28.51 25.69 -14.32
C ASN A 94 27.23 25.93 -15.13
N VAL A 95 26.08 25.78 -14.48
CA VAL A 95 24.75 25.89 -15.09
C VAL A 95 24.11 27.18 -14.62
N THR A 96 23.49 27.93 -15.53
CA THR A 96 22.73 29.15 -15.20
C THR A 96 21.38 29.15 -15.90
N LEU A 97 20.32 29.46 -15.15
CA LEU A 97 18.95 29.63 -15.65
C LEU A 97 18.62 31.12 -15.70
N ASP A 98 18.18 31.62 -16.86
CA ASP A 98 17.68 33.00 -17.00
C ASP A 98 16.15 33.01 -16.89
N ALA A 99 15.66 32.83 -15.66
CA ALA A 99 14.24 32.74 -15.38
C ALA A 99 13.63 34.12 -15.06
N PRO A 100 12.44 34.46 -15.59
CA PRO A 100 11.74 35.69 -15.19
C PRO A 100 11.28 35.61 -13.74
N ARG A 101 11.35 36.72 -13.00
CA ARG A 101 10.91 36.77 -11.59
C ARG A 101 9.41 36.53 -11.41
N THR A 102 8.60 36.93 -12.39
CA THR A 102 7.14 36.83 -12.30
C THR A 102 6.54 36.49 -13.66
N VAL A 103 5.53 35.62 -13.67
CA VAL A 103 4.78 35.20 -14.86
C VAL A 103 3.28 35.20 -14.59
N THR A 104 2.48 35.33 -15.63
CA THR A 104 1.03 35.13 -15.53
C THR A 104 0.72 33.65 -15.75
N PRO A 105 -0.17 33.03 -14.95
CA PRO A 105 -0.55 31.62 -15.13
C PRO A 105 -1.29 31.39 -16.46
N ARG A 106 -1.45 30.12 -16.83
CA ARG A 106 -2.14 29.67 -18.07
C ARG A 106 -1.47 30.19 -19.35
N GLN A 107 -0.15 30.30 -19.32
CA GLN A 107 0.67 30.73 -20.45
C GLN A 107 1.91 29.85 -20.59
N ARG A 108 2.41 29.74 -21.82
CA ARG A 108 3.71 29.12 -22.09
C ARG A 108 4.82 30.09 -21.73
N ILE A 109 5.77 29.65 -20.91
CA ILE A 109 6.98 30.38 -20.58
C ILE A 109 8.19 29.71 -21.22
N THR A 110 9.21 30.51 -21.54
CA THR A 110 10.45 30.06 -22.16
C THR A 110 11.61 30.52 -21.30
N ILE A 111 12.49 29.58 -20.92
CA ILE A 111 13.61 29.84 -20.01
C ILE A 111 14.91 29.47 -20.74
N PRO A 112 15.77 30.46 -21.04
CA PRO A 112 17.12 30.20 -21.53
C PRO A 112 17.97 29.51 -20.45
N VAL A 113 18.72 28.49 -20.88
CA VAL A 113 19.74 27.83 -20.06
C VAL A 113 21.10 27.98 -20.72
N THR A 114 22.11 28.27 -19.91
CA THR A 114 23.50 28.31 -20.35
C THR A 114 24.33 27.37 -19.49
N VAL A 115 25.16 26.55 -20.13
CA VAL A 115 26.12 25.68 -19.46
C VAL A 115 27.52 26.01 -19.91
N GLN A 116 28.41 26.15 -18.95
CA GLN A 116 29.83 26.31 -19.17
C GLN A 116 30.56 25.12 -18.54
N ALA A 117 31.44 24.49 -19.30
CA ALA A 117 32.28 23.41 -18.79
C ALA A 117 33.69 23.92 -18.46
N SER A 118 34.35 23.24 -17.53
CA SER A 118 35.78 23.37 -17.26
C SER A 118 36.60 23.05 -18.53
N GLN A 119 37.83 23.60 -18.64
CA GLN A 119 38.64 23.50 -19.86
C GLN A 119 38.78 22.05 -20.37
N GLY A 120 38.49 21.84 -21.66
CA GLY A 120 38.70 20.58 -22.38
C GLY A 120 37.44 19.74 -22.63
N LEU A 121 36.28 20.09 -22.05
CA LEU A 121 35.01 19.37 -22.25
C LEU A 121 34.18 19.96 -23.40
N PRO A 122 33.75 19.16 -24.39
CA PRO A 122 32.85 19.62 -25.46
C PRO A 122 31.43 19.82 -24.91
N VAL A 123 31.02 21.08 -24.76
CA VAL A 123 29.72 21.47 -24.16
C VAL A 123 28.52 20.98 -24.98
N GLY A 124 28.67 20.79 -26.30
CA GLY A 124 27.58 20.32 -27.17
C GLY A 124 27.13 18.86 -26.93
N GLN A 125 27.79 18.11 -26.03
CA GLN A 125 27.37 16.77 -25.60
C GLN A 125 26.69 16.78 -24.22
N VAL A 126 26.56 17.95 -23.60
CA VAL A 126 25.86 18.11 -22.33
C VAL A 126 24.36 18.06 -22.57
N GLN A 127 23.67 17.27 -21.76
CA GLN A 127 22.22 17.24 -21.67
C GLN A 127 21.79 18.00 -20.43
N VAL A 128 20.65 18.68 -20.51
CA VAL A 128 20.04 19.38 -19.38
C VAL A 128 18.59 18.95 -19.24
N ALA A 129 18.17 18.66 -18.01
CA ALA A 129 16.77 18.51 -17.66
C ALA A 129 16.40 19.45 -16.53
N VAL A 130 15.18 19.99 -16.56
CA VAL A 130 14.69 20.92 -15.55
C VAL A 130 13.32 20.49 -15.06
N SER A 131 13.19 20.44 -13.73
CA SER A 131 11.90 20.33 -13.06
C SER A 131 11.49 21.69 -12.49
N ALA A 132 10.22 22.06 -12.61
CA ALA A 132 9.63 23.21 -11.93
C ALA A 132 8.52 22.73 -10.99
N VAL A 133 8.74 22.86 -9.68
CA VAL A 133 7.86 22.30 -8.65
C VAL A 133 7.37 23.42 -7.74
N ASP A 134 6.11 23.37 -7.33
CA ASP A 134 5.57 24.30 -6.33
C ASP A 134 6.38 24.23 -5.02
N GLN A 135 6.86 25.40 -4.57
CA GLN A 135 7.58 25.55 -3.32
C GLN A 135 6.75 25.10 -2.11
N GLY A 136 5.43 25.22 -2.16
CA GLY A 136 4.52 24.71 -1.14
C GLY A 136 4.70 23.21 -0.92
N ILE A 137 4.83 22.43 -2.00
CA ILE A 137 5.04 20.98 -1.96
C ILE A 137 6.44 20.65 -1.41
N LEU A 138 7.48 21.35 -1.87
CA LEU A 138 8.86 21.13 -1.41
C LEU A 138 9.02 21.43 0.08
N ASN A 139 8.28 22.42 0.60
CA ASN A 139 8.31 22.79 2.01
C ASN A 139 7.70 21.74 2.94
N LEU A 140 6.77 20.90 2.46
CA LEU A 140 6.16 19.83 3.26
C LEU A 140 7.19 18.81 3.73
N THR A 141 8.20 18.54 2.92
CA THR A 141 9.24 17.54 3.20
C THR A 141 10.60 18.17 3.50
N HIS A 142 10.67 19.50 3.55
CA HIS A 142 11.94 20.25 3.57
C HIS A 142 12.92 19.76 2.49
N PHE A 143 12.38 19.49 1.29
CA PHE A 143 13.14 18.91 0.19
C PHE A 143 14.36 19.77 -0.14
N THR A 144 15.53 19.13 -0.13
CA THR A 144 16.79 19.77 -0.54
C THR A 144 17.27 19.10 -1.82
N PRO A 145 17.38 19.84 -2.94
CA PRO A 145 17.88 19.27 -4.19
C PRO A 145 19.27 18.69 -4.01
N LEU A 146 19.49 17.47 -4.53
CA LEU A 146 20.78 16.80 -4.47
C LEU A 146 21.83 17.59 -5.29
N ASN A 147 22.96 17.92 -4.68
CA ASN A 147 24.12 18.43 -5.40
C ASN A 147 24.81 17.27 -6.13
N LEU A 148 24.63 17.18 -7.45
CA LEU A 148 25.12 16.06 -8.25
C LEU A 148 26.65 15.95 -8.25
N PHE A 149 27.34 17.10 -8.22
CA PHE A 149 28.80 17.09 -8.19
C PHE A 149 29.31 16.49 -6.88
N ASP A 150 28.77 16.94 -5.74
CA ASP A 150 29.19 16.41 -4.44
C ASP A 150 28.76 14.96 -4.24
N ALA A 151 27.62 14.55 -4.83
CA ALA A 151 27.14 13.17 -4.76
C ALA A 151 28.04 12.17 -5.52
N LEU A 152 28.59 12.56 -6.68
CA LEU A 152 29.39 11.68 -7.54
C LEU A 152 30.90 11.85 -7.34
N TYR A 153 31.35 13.09 -7.14
CA TYR A 153 32.76 13.48 -7.09
C TYR A 153 33.21 13.98 -5.71
N GLY A 154 32.29 14.08 -4.75
CA GLY A 154 32.59 14.49 -3.38
C GLY A 154 33.20 13.38 -2.53
N ARG A 155 33.16 13.58 -1.21
CA ARG A 155 33.71 12.64 -0.21
C ARG A 155 32.76 11.45 -0.02
N PRO A 156 33.14 10.22 -0.40
CA PRO A 156 32.33 9.03 -0.14
C PRO A 156 32.40 8.64 1.34
N ARG A 157 31.44 7.84 1.82
CA ARG A 157 31.58 7.15 3.12
C ARG A 157 32.81 6.24 3.11
N LEU A 158 33.43 6.05 4.27
CA LEU A 158 34.48 5.03 4.42
C LEU A 158 33.85 3.66 4.18
N GLY A 159 34.36 2.90 3.20
CA GLY A 159 33.80 1.59 2.82
C GLY A 159 34.47 0.41 3.53
N LEU A 160 35.17 0.67 4.63
CA LEU A 160 35.83 -0.34 5.45
C LEU A 160 35.36 -0.20 6.90
N ASP A 161 35.17 -1.35 7.55
CA ASP A 161 34.95 -1.43 8.98
C ASP A 161 36.26 -1.73 9.71
N MET A 162 36.50 -1.05 10.83
CA MET A 162 37.59 -1.36 11.74
C MET A 162 37.06 -2.18 12.90
N LEU A 163 37.43 -3.45 12.94
CA LEU A 163 37.05 -4.36 14.03
C LEU A 163 38.22 -4.53 15.00
N ASP A 164 37.95 -4.31 16.28
CA ASP A 164 38.91 -4.51 17.36
C ASP A 164 38.22 -4.83 18.69
N ASN A 165 38.99 -5.33 19.66
CA ASN A 165 38.53 -5.69 20.99
C ASN A 165 38.90 -4.64 22.08
N TYR A 166 39.45 -3.48 21.70
CA TYR A 166 39.77 -2.41 22.66
C TYR A 166 38.52 -1.67 23.12
N GLY A 167 37.43 -1.70 22.33
CA GLY A 167 36.11 -1.18 22.73
C GLY A 167 35.52 -1.89 23.95
N SER A 168 35.84 -3.17 24.19
CA SER A 168 35.44 -3.91 25.39
C SER A 168 36.13 -3.42 26.68
N LEU A 169 37.12 -2.52 26.56
CA LEU A 169 37.82 -1.87 27.67
C LEU A 169 37.35 -0.42 27.90
N LEU A 170 36.42 0.08 27.08
CA LEU A 170 35.86 1.42 27.15
C LEU A 170 34.36 1.32 27.50
N LEU A 171 33.90 2.15 28.44
CA LEU A 171 32.47 2.35 28.69
C LEU A 171 31.88 3.07 27.47
N SER A 172 30.88 2.48 26.82
CA SER A 172 30.25 3.01 25.60
C SER A 172 28.82 3.44 25.89
N ASP A 173 28.56 4.74 25.78
CA ASP A 173 27.22 5.36 25.91
C ASP A 173 26.55 5.60 24.53
N ALA A 174 26.98 4.90 23.47
CA ALA A 174 26.49 5.16 22.12
C ALA A 174 25.11 4.52 21.87
N LYS A 175 24.10 5.36 21.59
CA LYS A 175 22.77 4.93 21.10
C LYS A 175 22.80 4.74 19.59
N ASN A 176 22.17 3.65 19.12
CA ASN A 176 21.91 3.41 17.70
C ASN A 176 20.91 4.45 17.14
N GLY A 177 21.18 4.94 15.94
CA GLY A 177 20.26 5.82 15.21
C GLY A 177 19.06 5.04 14.68
N GLN A 178 17.85 5.54 14.96
CA GLN A 178 16.62 5.02 14.35
C GLN A 178 16.49 5.52 12.91
N ILE A 179 16.13 4.60 12.01
CA ILE A 179 15.72 4.93 10.65
C ILE A 179 14.28 5.46 10.72
N ARG A 180 14.05 6.65 10.16
CA ARG A 180 12.71 7.19 9.93
C ARG A 180 12.43 7.07 8.43
N SER A 181 11.52 6.17 8.06
CA SER A 181 11.00 6.08 6.70
C SER A 181 9.66 6.82 6.64
N GLY A 182 9.52 7.76 5.70
CA GLY A 182 8.28 8.49 5.45
C GLY A 182 7.26 7.61 4.72
N GLY A 183 6.04 7.56 5.23
CA GLY A 183 4.95 6.78 4.67
C GLY A 183 4.09 7.61 3.72
N ASP A 184 4.27 7.37 2.42
CA ASP A 184 3.28 7.68 1.38
C ASP A 184 3.11 6.42 0.52
N ALA A 185 2.65 5.33 1.13
CA ALA A 185 2.25 4.14 0.41
C ALA A 185 0.84 4.35 -0.17
N ALA A 186 0.70 4.23 -1.48
CA ALA A 186 -0.56 4.40 -2.22
C ALA A 186 -1.64 3.39 -1.76
N SER A 187 -2.59 3.84 -0.95
CA SER A 187 -3.69 3.02 -0.43
C SER A 187 -4.90 2.95 -1.39
N ASN A 188 -4.68 2.66 -2.67
CA ASN A 188 -5.75 2.62 -3.68
C ASN A 188 -6.75 1.45 -3.53
N GLY A 189 -6.66 0.64 -2.47
CA GLY A 189 -7.37 -0.64 -2.33
C GLY A 189 -8.44 -0.75 -1.24
N SER A 190 -8.85 0.31 -0.56
CA SER A 190 -9.90 0.18 0.47
C SER A 190 -11.31 0.21 -0.15
N SER A 191 -12.22 -0.66 0.28
CA SER A 191 -13.53 -0.90 -0.33
C SER A 191 -14.62 0.15 -0.13
N ALA A 192 -14.37 1.21 0.62
CA ALA A 192 -15.09 2.45 0.40
C ALA A 192 -14.35 3.25 -0.68
N ASP A 193 -15.02 3.66 -1.74
CA ASP A 193 -14.34 4.46 -2.76
C ASP A 193 -13.93 5.80 -2.15
N GLY A 194 -12.64 6.14 -2.23
CA GLY A 194 -12.16 7.47 -1.82
C GLY A 194 -12.73 8.56 -2.73
N PRO A 195 -12.46 9.84 -2.44
CA PRO A 195 -12.81 10.93 -3.33
C PRO A 195 -12.18 10.66 -4.70
N PRO A 196 -12.96 10.68 -5.80
CA PRO A 196 -12.44 10.38 -7.14
C PRO A 196 -11.44 11.43 -7.66
N VAL A 197 -11.34 12.55 -6.95
CA VAL A 197 -10.50 13.70 -7.28
C VAL A 197 -10.19 14.46 -5.99
N ARG A 198 -9.01 15.09 -5.94
CA ARG A 198 -8.66 16.05 -4.90
C ARG A 198 -9.04 17.44 -5.36
N THR A 199 -9.46 18.31 -4.45
CA THR A 199 -9.85 19.70 -4.76
C THR A 199 -8.66 20.59 -5.13
N THR A 200 -7.43 20.14 -4.86
CA THR A 200 -6.18 20.85 -5.12
C THR A 200 -5.34 20.12 -6.17
N GLU A 201 -4.75 20.88 -7.09
CA GLU A 201 -3.80 20.37 -8.06
C GLU A 201 -2.37 20.71 -7.62
N SER A 202 -1.48 19.73 -7.68
CA SER A 202 -0.05 19.91 -7.43
C SER A 202 0.67 20.26 -8.73
N VAL A 203 1.49 21.31 -8.71
CA VAL A 203 2.30 21.69 -9.88
C VAL A 203 3.69 21.08 -9.78
N ALA A 204 3.94 20.09 -10.63
CA ALA A 204 5.26 19.50 -10.85
C ALA A 204 5.46 19.29 -12.36
N LEU A 205 6.24 20.18 -12.98
CA LEU A 205 6.53 20.17 -14.41
C LEU A 205 7.94 19.65 -14.64
N PHE A 206 8.16 19.00 -15.79
CA PHE A 206 9.47 18.49 -16.19
C PHE A 206 9.66 18.71 -17.69
N ASP A 207 10.83 19.23 -18.07
CA ASP A 207 11.26 19.38 -19.45
C ASP A 207 12.70 18.89 -19.61
N GLY A 208 12.93 18.03 -20.61
CA GLY A 208 14.24 17.48 -20.95
C GLY A 208 14.28 15.96 -21.16
N PRO A 209 15.46 15.42 -21.53
CA PRO A 209 16.71 16.14 -21.75
C PRO A 209 16.67 17.05 -22.98
N VAL A 210 17.16 18.29 -22.84
CA VAL A 210 17.35 19.26 -23.91
C VAL A 210 18.83 19.32 -24.28
N ALA A 211 19.12 19.19 -25.56
CA ALA A 211 20.47 19.33 -26.10
C ALA A 211 20.86 20.81 -26.20
N LEU A 212 22.12 21.10 -25.87
CA LEU A 212 22.69 22.43 -26.00
C LEU A 212 23.32 22.62 -27.39
N ASP A 213 23.37 23.87 -27.85
CA ASP A 213 24.15 24.22 -29.03
C ASP A 213 25.66 24.14 -28.78
N SER A 214 26.46 24.38 -29.82
CA SER A 214 27.93 24.34 -29.74
C SER A 214 28.54 25.35 -28.76
N THR A 215 27.77 26.35 -28.34
CA THR A 215 28.16 27.40 -27.39
C THR A 215 27.63 27.15 -25.97
N GLY A 216 26.89 26.06 -25.75
CA GLY A 216 26.34 25.70 -24.45
C GLY A 216 25.01 26.36 -24.11
N HIS A 217 24.28 26.88 -25.10
CA HIS A 217 22.96 27.48 -24.91
C HIS A 217 21.85 26.50 -25.28
N GLY A 218 20.77 26.53 -24.49
CA GLY A 218 19.55 25.78 -24.74
C GLY A 218 18.33 26.55 -24.27
N THR A 219 17.15 26.05 -24.61
CA THR A 219 15.88 26.70 -24.30
C THR A 219 14.90 25.67 -23.77
N LEU A 220 14.33 25.97 -22.60
CA LEU A 220 13.31 25.15 -21.94
C LEU A 220 11.95 25.80 -22.09
N SER A 221 10.88 25.02 -22.16
CA SER A 221 9.51 25.56 -22.27
C SER A 221 8.54 24.83 -21.35
N PHE A 222 7.82 25.61 -20.54
CA PHE A 222 6.79 25.09 -19.64
C PHE A 222 5.45 25.75 -19.93
N ASP A 223 4.38 24.97 -19.95
CA ASP A 223 3.01 25.48 -19.90
C ASP A 223 2.62 25.63 -18.43
N VAL A 224 2.59 26.86 -17.92
CA VAL A 224 2.24 27.13 -16.52
C VAL A 224 0.73 26.92 -16.36
N PRO A 225 0.26 26.01 -15.50
CA PRO A 225 -1.16 25.73 -15.31
C PRO A 225 -1.89 26.88 -14.60
N ASP A 226 -3.15 26.68 -14.23
CA ASP A 226 -3.92 27.61 -13.38
C ASP A 226 -3.41 27.60 -11.93
N PHE A 227 -2.27 28.25 -11.70
CA PHE A 227 -1.51 28.20 -10.45
C PHE A 227 -1.08 29.59 -9.99
N ASP A 228 -1.39 29.92 -8.74
CA ASP A 228 -0.93 31.13 -8.06
C ASP A 228 0.03 30.73 -6.93
N GLY A 229 1.34 30.95 -7.11
CA GLY A 229 2.36 30.52 -6.15
C GLY A 229 3.79 30.71 -6.66
N GLN A 230 4.76 30.03 -6.02
CA GLN A 230 6.16 30.06 -6.39
C GLN A 230 6.59 28.71 -6.97
N LEU A 231 7.11 28.70 -8.19
CA LEU A 231 7.73 27.55 -8.81
C LEU A 231 9.23 27.59 -8.56
N HIS A 232 9.74 26.56 -7.91
CA HIS A 232 11.18 26.32 -7.74
C HIS A 232 11.69 25.47 -8.90
N LEU A 233 12.58 26.05 -9.69
CA LEU A 233 13.20 25.42 -10.83
C LEU A 233 14.48 24.75 -10.37
N MET A 234 14.65 23.48 -10.73
CA MET A 234 15.83 22.68 -10.43
C MET A 234 16.35 22.11 -11.74
N ALA A 235 17.52 22.56 -12.16
CA ALA A 235 18.22 22.06 -13.33
C ALA A 235 19.28 21.04 -12.95
N SER A 236 19.35 19.99 -13.74
CA SER A 236 20.41 18.99 -13.71
C SER A 236 21.05 18.92 -15.09
N ALA A 237 22.36 19.14 -15.16
CA ALA A 237 23.14 19.02 -16.38
C ALA A 237 24.14 17.89 -16.24
N TRP A 238 24.29 17.09 -17.28
CA TRP A 238 25.25 15.99 -17.29
C TRP A 238 25.84 15.72 -18.68
N SER A 239 27.03 15.17 -18.67
CA SER A 239 27.70 14.55 -19.82
C SER A 239 28.28 13.21 -19.36
N LYS A 240 29.13 12.58 -20.19
CA LYS A 240 29.82 11.35 -19.81
C LYS A 240 30.66 11.50 -18.53
N ASP A 241 31.36 12.62 -18.39
CA ASP A 241 32.40 12.81 -17.36
C ASP A 241 32.22 14.10 -16.56
N ALA A 242 31.07 14.78 -16.64
CA ALA A 242 30.86 16.03 -15.88
C ALA A 242 29.39 16.25 -15.55
N VAL A 243 29.13 16.89 -14.40
CA VAL A 243 27.78 17.18 -13.89
C VAL A 243 27.70 18.58 -13.28
N GLY A 244 26.50 19.12 -13.21
CA GLY A 244 26.22 20.38 -12.53
C GLY A 244 24.73 20.58 -12.28
N ASN A 245 24.43 21.52 -11.39
CA ASN A 245 23.07 21.89 -11.04
C ASN A 245 22.90 23.42 -11.09
N ALA A 246 21.68 23.87 -11.28
CA ALA A 246 21.27 25.25 -11.06
C ALA A 246 19.86 25.29 -10.47
N GLN A 247 19.55 26.39 -9.79
CA GLN A 247 18.23 26.64 -9.23
C GLN A 247 17.80 28.07 -9.52
N ALA A 248 16.50 28.28 -9.67
CA ALA A 248 15.89 29.60 -9.82
C ALA A 248 14.43 29.56 -9.35
N ASP A 249 13.87 30.71 -9.00
CA ASP A 249 12.47 30.80 -8.58
C ASP A 249 11.66 31.71 -9.53
N ILE A 250 10.44 31.29 -9.82
CA ILE A 250 9.46 32.05 -10.59
C ILE A 250 8.17 32.20 -9.78
N THR A 251 7.68 33.43 -9.60
CA THR A 251 6.34 33.65 -9.01
C THR A 251 5.28 33.68 -10.11
N ALA A 252 4.35 32.73 -10.13
CA ALA A 252 3.17 32.74 -10.99
C ALA A 252 2.01 33.38 -10.25
N ARG A 253 1.41 34.45 -10.79
CA ARG A 253 0.23 35.10 -10.15
C ARG A 253 -0.60 35.96 -11.10
N ASP A 254 -1.89 36.03 -10.85
CA ASP A 254 -2.80 37.01 -11.46
C ASP A 254 -2.87 38.36 -10.69
N PRO A 255 -3.14 39.49 -11.37
CA PRO A 255 -3.34 40.80 -10.71
C PRO A 255 -4.50 40.85 -9.71
N VAL A 256 -5.57 40.12 -10.03
CA VAL A 256 -6.76 39.91 -9.20
C VAL A 256 -7.37 38.58 -9.57
N PHE A 257 -7.68 37.75 -8.57
CA PHE A 257 -8.21 36.42 -8.80
C PHE A 257 -9.20 36.03 -7.69
N PRO A 258 -10.19 35.17 -8.01
CA PRO A 258 -10.99 34.51 -7.01
C PRO A 258 -10.27 33.24 -6.50
N ASP A 259 -10.43 32.96 -5.23
CA ASP A 259 -10.01 31.72 -4.59
C ASP A 259 -11.20 31.07 -3.88
N LEU A 260 -11.19 29.74 -3.77
CA LEU A 260 -12.31 28.95 -3.28
C LEU A 260 -11.85 27.94 -2.23
N GLY A 261 -12.33 28.10 -1.01
CA GLY A 261 -12.19 27.10 0.06
C GLY A 261 -13.31 26.07 0.00
N LEU A 262 -12.98 24.85 -0.43
CA LEU A 262 -13.87 23.68 -0.42
C LEU A 262 -13.40 22.64 0.62
N PRO A 263 -14.32 21.83 1.17
CA PRO A 263 -13.92 20.60 1.84
C PRO A 263 -13.27 19.65 0.84
N ARG A 264 -12.44 18.71 1.30
CA ARG A 264 -11.72 17.76 0.42
C ARG A 264 -12.66 16.86 -0.41
N PHE A 265 -13.87 16.62 0.09
CA PHE A 265 -14.92 15.85 -0.56
C PHE A 265 -16.30 16.23 0.00
N LEU A 266 -17.38 15.65 -0.53
CA LEU A 266 -18.72 15.69 0.05
C LEU A 266 -19.37 14.29 0.00
N ALA A 267 -20.36 14.05 0.85
CA ALA A 267 -21.26 12.90 0.74
C ALA A 267 -22.67 13.32 0.27
N PRO A 268 -23.48 12.40 -0.29
CA PRO A 268 -24.87 12.69 -0.66
C PRO A 268 -25.66 13.31 0.49
N GLY A 269 -26.32 14.44 0.21
CA GLY A 269 -27.10 15.19 1.20
C GLY A 269 -26.33 16.18 2.07
N ASP A 270 -24.99 16.20 2.00
CA ASP A 270 -24.18 17.17 2.74
C ASP A 270 -24.42 18.62 2.25
N THR A 271 -24.28 19.57 3.18
CA THR A 271 -24.26 21.00 2.88
C THR A 271 -23.00 21.65 3.43
N ALA A 272 -22.38 22.53 2.63
CA ALA A 272 -21.14 23.21 2.98
C ALA A 272 -21.26 24.71 2.71
N GLN A 273 -20.68 25.52 3.59
CA GLN A 273 -20.49 26.96 3.40
C GLN A 273 -19.08 27.19 2.86
N ALA A 274 -18.95 27.18 1.53
CA ALA A 274 -17.67 27.41 0.87
C ALA A 274 -17.26 28.89 0.99
N GLN A 275 -15.99 29.13 1.32
CA GLN A 275 -15.44 30.48 1.34
C GLN A 275 -15.00 30.88 -0.06
N VAL A 276 -15.48 32.02 -0.54
CA VAL A 276 -15.04 32.63 -1.80
C VAL A 276 -14.27 33.90 -1.45
N SER A 277 -12.97 33.91 -1.74
CA SER A 277 -12.11 35.05 -1.50
C SER A 277 -11.83 35.79 -2.81
N ILE A 278 -11.96 37.11 -2.81
CA ILE A 278 -11.51 37.97 -3.91
C ILE A 278 -10.21 38.63 -3.46
N ILE A 279 -9.09 38.26 -4.09
CA ILE A 279 -7.76 38.76 -3.74
C ILE A 279 -7.30 39.72 -4.84
N ASN A 280 -7.00 40.97 -4.46
CA ASN A 280 -6.46 41.96 -5.38
C ASN A 280 -5.00 42.23 -5.03
N VAL A 281 -4.08 41.81 -5.89
CA VAL A 281 -2.64 41.99 -5.69
C VAL A 281 -2.22 43.38 -6.15
N ASP A 282 -2.50 43.73 -7.40
CA ASP A 282 -2.09 45.00 -8.02
C ASP A 282 -3.10 45.56 -9.06
N ALA A 283 -4.30 45.00 -9.15
CA ALA A 283 -5.36 45.51 -10.02
C ALA A 283 -6.04 46.78 -9.45
N PRO A 284 -6.64 47.66 -10.29
CA PRO A 284 -7.26 48.89 -9.81
C PRO A 284 -8.36 48.67 -8.78
N SER A 285 -8.39 49.51 -7.73
CA SER A 285 -9.47 49.49 -6.73
C SER A 285 -10.85 49.58 -7.39
N ALA A 286 -11.68 48.56 -7.22
CA ALA A 286 -13.01 48.47 -7.81
C ALA A 286 -13.91 47.50 -7.02
N PRO A 287 -15.25 47.61 -7.17
CA PRO A 287 -16.13 46.50 -6.89
C PRO A 287 -15.89 45.37 -7.90
N TYR A 288 -15.56 44.20 -7.37
CA TYR A 288 -15.43 42.96 -8.11
C TYR A 288 -16.62 42.06 -7.81
N GLU A 289 -17.02 41.28 -8.80
CA GLU A 289 -18.15 40.36 -8.75
C GLU A 289 -17.67 38.96 -9.13
N VAL A 290 -18.05 37.96 -8.34
CA VAL A 290 -17.81 36.55 -8.61
C VAL A 290 -19.14 35.86 -8.79
N GLN A 291 -19.35 35.28 -9.97
CA GLN A 291 -20.46 34.37 -10.21
C GLN A 291 -20.02 32.94 -9.93
N VAL A 292 -20.70 32.29 -9.00
CA VAL A 292 -20.57 30.87 -8.66
C VAL A 292 -21.62 30.07 -9.44
N THR A 293 -21.17 29.05 -10.16
CA THR A 293 -22.04 28.04 -10.80
C THR A 293 -21.49 26.64 -10.55
N THR A 294 -22.33 25.61 -10.64
CA THR A 294 -21.91 24.23 -10.37
C THR A 294 -22.41 23.27 -11.45
N ASP A 295 -21.61 22.22 -11.69
CA ASP A 295 -21.97 21.07 -12.52
C ASP A 295 -21.95 19.77 -11.68
N GLY A 296 -22.62 18.73 -12.16
CA GLY A 296 -22.67 17.42 -11.50
C GLY A 296 -23.64 17.38 -10.31
N PRO A 297 -23.48 16.44 -9.35
CA PRO A 297 -24.40 16.26 -8.22
C PRO A 297 -24.23 17.32 -7.10
N LEU A 298 -24.10 18.59 -7.48
CA LEU A 298 -23.90 19.73 -6.58
C LEU A 298 -24.73 20.93 -7.02
N ARG A 299 -25.33 21.64 -6.07
CA ARG A 299 -26.11 22.86 -6.34
C ARG A 299 -25.73 24.00 -5.39
N VAL A 300 -25.78 25.23 -5.91
CA VAL A 300 -25.74 26.45 -5.10
C VAL A 300 -27.08 26.66 -4.42
N LEU A 301 -27.06 26.97 -3.12
CA LEU A 301 -28.23 27.37 -2.35
C LEU A 301 -28.30 28.90 -2.26
N GLY A 302 -29.40 29.49 -2.73
CA GLY A 302 -29.59 30.94 -2.72
C GLY A 302 -28.95 31.65 -3.92
N SER A 303 -28.40 32.86 -3.70
CA SER A 303 -27.72 33.63 -4.75
C SER A 303 -26.28 33.15 -4.94
N GLY A 304 -25.91 32.79 -6.16
CA GLY A 304 -24.52 32.46 -6.54
C GLY A 304 -23.69 33.68 -6.92
N THR A 305 -24.23 34.90 -6.87
CA THR A 305 -23.51 36.13 -7.21
C THR A 305 -23.02 36.80 -5.93
N LEU A 306 -21.70 36.99 -5.83
CA LEU A 306 -21.00 37.60 -4.70
C LEU A 306 -20.26 38.85 -5.17
N SER A 307 -20.26 39.93 -4.40
CA SER A 307 -19.54 41.16 -4.77
C SER A 307 -18.98 41.90 -3.58
N ALA A 308 -17.76 42.42 -3.72
CA ALA A 308 -17.11 43.27 -2.73
C ALA A 308 -16.18 44.30 -3.41
N PRO A 309 -16.04 45.51 -2.85
CA PRO A 309 -14.95 46.42 -3.22
C PRO A 309 -13.63 45.91 -2.65
N VAL A 310 -12.59 45.82 -3.48
CA VAL A 310 -11.26 45.34 -3.07
C VAL A 310 -10.17 46.25 -3.63
N LYS A 311 -9.31 46.79 -2.75
CA LYS A 311 -8.15 47.61 -3.14
C LYS A 311 -6.92 46.74 -3.42
N PRO A 312 -5.91 47.24 -4.15
CA PRO A 312 -4.62 46.57 -4.25
C PRO A 312 -4.05 46.21 -2.86
N GLY A 313 -3.59 44.98 -2.69
CA GLY A 313 -3.08 44.42 -1.44
C GLY A 313 -4.15 43.99 -0.42
N GLU A 314 -5.45 44.11 -0.73
CA GLU A 314 -6.54 43.68 0.14
C GLU A 314 -7.20 42.37 -0.37
N ARG A 315 -7.89 41.68 0.54
CA ARG A 315 -8.78 40.56 0.21
C ARG A 315 -10.17 40.76 0.80
N ALA A 316 -11.19 40.22 0.15
CA ALA A 316 -12.54 40.13 0.69
C ALA A 316 -13.02 38.67 0.74
N ASP A 317 -13.39 38.19 1.91
CA ASP A 317 -13.87 36.82 2.13
C ASP A 317 -15.40 36.81 2.21
N LEU A 318 -16.03 36.07 1.31
CA LEU A 318 -17.47 35.90 1.18
C LEU A 318 -17.80 34.41 1.32
N ARG A 319 -19.08 34.06 1.50
CA ARG A 319 -19.52 32.67 1.64
C ARG A 319 -20.64 32.33 0.66
N VAL A 320 -20.61 31.12 0.14
CA VAL A 320 -21.68 30.54 -0.69
C VAL A 320 -22.05 29.17 -0.14
N ALA A 321 -23.35 28.93 -0.01
CA ALA A 321 -23.86 27.66 0.45
C ALA A 321 -23.96 26.68 -0.74
N LEU A 322 -23.35 25.51 -0.61
CA LEU A 322 -23.36 24.41 -1.56
C LEU A 322 -24.08 23.21 -0.94
N ALA A 323 -24.80 22.43 -1.75
CA ALA A 323 -25.47 21.21 -1.31
C ALA A 323 -25.28 20.08 -2.32
N ALA A 324 -24.79 18.94 -1.84
CA ALA A 324 -24.77 17.71 -2.63
C ALA A 324 -26.20 17.21 -2.88
N THR A 325 -26.42 16.51 -3.98
CA THR A 325 -27.71 15.84 -4.20
C THR A 325 -27.91 14.70 -3.19
N PRO A 326 -29.14 14.40 -2.74
CA PRO A 326 -29.39 13.30 -1.79
C PRO A 326 -29.13 11.90 -2.36
N THR A 327 -28.98 11.79 -3.68
CA THR A 327 -28.75 10.54 -4.39
C THR A 327 -27.56 10.70 -5.32
N LEU A 328 -26.79 9.63 -5.47
CA LEU A 328 -25.63 9.56 -6.37
C LEU A 328 -25.93 8.54 -7.48
N PRO A 329 -25.64 8.83 -8.77
CA PRO A 329 -25.88 7.90 -9.87
C PRO A 329 -24.91 6.69 -9.89
N GLY A 330 -23.98 6.62 -8.93
CA GLY A 330 -22.97 5.57 -8.79
C GLY A 330 -22.33 5.63 -7.40
N ARG A 331 -21.17 5.00 -7.22
CA ARG A 331 -20.45 4.98 -5.93
C ARG A 331 -19.63 6.25 -5.67
N THR A 332 -19.20 6.89 -6.75
CA THR A 332 -18.54 8.20 -6.72
C THR A 332 -19.07 9.08 -7.85
N ALA A 333 -18.92 10.38 -7.70
CA ALA A 333 -19.11 11.35 -8.78
C ALA A 333 -18.13 12.52 -8.61
N ILE A 334 -17.84 13.21 -9.71
CA ILE A 334 -17.10 14.46 -9.68
C ILE A 334 -18.10 15.59 -9.97
N ALA A 335 -18.20 16.54 -9.05
CA ALA A 335 -18.86 17.82 -9.30
C ALA A 335 -17.81 18.89 -9.60
N HIS A 336 -18.21 19.98 -10.23
CA HIS A 336 -17.34 21.13 -10.46
C HIS A 336 -17.98 22.39 -9.91
N VAL A 337 -17.17 23.24 -9.28
CA VAL A 337 -17.56 24.60 -8.89
C VAL A 337 -16.79 25.57 -9.79
N HIS A 338 -17.52 26.41 -10.52
CA HIS A 338 -16.95 27.40 -11.42
C HIS A 338 -17.10 28.79 -10.84
N LEU A 339 -16.01 29.55 -10.79
CA LEU A 339 -16.01 30.95 -10.42
C LEU A 339 -15.68 31.80 -11.64
N THR A 340 -16.56 32.73 -11.99
CA THR A 340 -16.29 33.74 -13.01
C THR A 340 -16.15 35.12 -12.35
N LEU A 341 -14.93 35.64 -12.35
CA LEU A 341 -14.60 36.96 -11.81
C LEU A 341 -14.81 38.03 -12.89
N ARG A 342 -15.49 39.11 -12.51
CA ARG A 342 -15.73 40.31 -13.32
C ARG A 342 -15.53 41.57 -12.49
N ARG A 343 -15.31 42.69 -13.17
CA ARG A 343 -15.52 44.01 -12.56
C ARG A 343 -17.02 44.30 -12.57
N SER A 344 -17.59 44.76 -11.46
CA SER A 344 -19.04 45.02 -11.38
C SER A 344 -19.48 45.99 -12.48
N GLY A 345 -20.58 45.66 -13.16
CA GLY A 345 -21.09 46.41 -14.31
C GLY A 345 -20.43 46.10 -15.66
N SER A 346 -19.44 45.21 -15.72
CA SER A 346 -18.87 44.70 -16.97
C SER A 346 -19.37 43.29 -17.27
N SER A 347 -19.67 42.99 -18.54
CA SER A 347 -19.97 41.63 -18.99
C SER A 347 -18.72 40.80 -19.32
N LYS A 348 -17.55 41.42 -19.42
CA LYS A 348 -16.29 40.75 -19.77
C LYS A 348 -15.71 40.05 -18.54
N ALA A 349 -15.53 38.73 -18.63
CA ALA A 349 -14.81 37.96 -17.63
C ALA A 349 -13.33 38.43 -17.55
N LEU A 350 -12.86 38.67 -16.33
CA LEU A 350 -11.45 38.87 -16.04
C LEU A 350 -10.75 37.51 -15.93
N LEU A 351 -11.40 36.57 -15.26
CA LEU A 351 -10.90 35.23 -15.03
C LEU A 351 -12.07 34.25 -14.83
N THR A 352 -11.90 33.01 -15.29
CA THR A 352 -12.80 31.90 -14.97
C THR A 352 -11.95 30.74 -14.50
N ARG A 353 -12.28 30.19 -13.33
CA ARG A 353 -11.60 29.06 -12.71
C ARG A 353 -12.61 27.98 -12.34
N SER A 354 -12.17 26.73 -12.32
CA SER A 354 -12.99 25.57 -12.02
C SER A 354 -12.28 24.69 -11.01
N TRP A 355 -13.00 24.26 -9.98
CA TRP A 355 -12.50 23.33 -8.97
C TRP A 355 -13.32 22.04 -9.02
N PRO A 356 -12.69 20.88 -9.24
CA PRO A 356 -13.36 19.62 -9.09
C PRO A 356 -13.55 19.32 -7.59
N ILE A 357 -14.65 18.67 -7.24
CA ILE A 357 -14.87 18.13 -5.90
C ILE A 357 -15.44 16.71 -6.00
N GLY A 358 -14.80 15.80 -5.28
CA GLY A 358 -15.23 14.42 -5.18
C GLY A 358 -16.48 14.29 -4.32
N ILE A 359 -17.48 13.57 -4.81
CA ILE A 359 -18.63 13.12 -4.03
C ILE A 359 -18.55 11.60 -3.94
N ARG A 360 -18.50 11.07 -2.72
CA ARG A 360 -18.45 9.61 -2.46
C ARG A 360 -19.62 9.17 -1.57
N LEU A 361 -19.91 7.86 -1.56
CA LEU A 361 -20.88 7.28 -0.63
C LEU A 361 -20.61 7.73 0.82
N ALA A 362 -21.69 7.97 1.56
CA ALA A 362 -21.65 8.33 2.98
C ALA A 362 -21.32 7.11 3.86
N HIS A 363 -21.77 5.93 3.47
CA HIS A 363 -21.66 4.68 4.21
C HIS A 363 -20.86 3.63 3.44
N VAL A 364 -20.35 2.61 4.15
CA VAL A 364 -19.72 1.46 3.49
C VAL A 364 -20.82 0.63 2.81
N PRO A 365 -20.73 0.36 1.50
CA PRO A 365 -21.77 -0.38 0.80
C PRO A 365 -21.85 -1.83 1.29
N LEU A 366 -23.06 -2.37 1.35
CA LEU A 366 -23.31 -3.77 1.65
C LEU A 366 -23.41 -4.57 0.34
N THR A 367 -23.03 -5.84 0.38
CA THR A 367 -23.24 -6.78 -0.74
C THR A 367 -24.05 -7.96 -0.26
N VAL A 368 -25.15 -8.27 -0.95
CA VAL A 368 -26.01 -9.44 -0.66
C VAL A 368 -26.18 -10.24 -1.93
N SER A 369 -25.82 -11.52 -1.89
CA SER A 369 -26.04 -12.47 -2.98
C SER A 369 -27.08 -13.53 -2.63
N ARG A 370 -27.89 -13.91 -3.61
CA ARG A 370 -28.78 -15.06 -3.52
C ARG A 370 -28.64 -15.96 -4.73
N THR A 371 -28.35 -17.24 -4.48
CA THR A 371 -28.26 -18.27 -5.53
C THR A 371 -29.51 -19.14 -5.56
N ALA A 372 -29.98 -19.45 -6.76
CA ALA A 372 -31.06 -20.38 -7.02
C ALA A 372 -30.62 -21.46 -8.03
N PRO A 373 -30.90 -22.75 -7.79
CA PRO A 373 -30.69 -23.79 -8.79
C PRO A 373 -31.61 -23.54 -9.99
N LEU A 374 -31.08 -23.77 -11.19
CA LEU A 374 -31.80 -23.63 -12.44
C LEU A 374 -31.70 -24.93 -13.26
N PRO A 375 -32.47 -25.99 -12.89
CA PRO A 375 -32.54 -27.23 -13.66
C PRO A 375 -32.96 -27.03 -15.13
N PRO A 376 -32.65 -27.99 -16.02
CA PRO A 376 -33.14 -27.97 -17.40
C PRO A 376 -34.66 -27.74 -17.50
N GLY A 377 -35.08 -26.75 -18.29
CA GLY A 377 -36.49 -26.40 -18.51
C GLY A 377 -37.14 -25.55 -17.40
N SER A 378 -36.40 -25.19 -16.35
CA SER A 378 -36.90 -24.33 -15.26
C SER A 378 -36.66 -22.84 -15.51
N HIS A 379 -37.38 -21.99 -14.78
CA HIS A 379 -37.14 -20.54 -14.75
C HIS A 379 -37.12 -19.99 -13.32
N LYS A 380 -36.44 -18.87 -13.12
CA LYS A 380 -36.38 -18.10 -11.87
C LYS A 380 -36.69 -16.64 -12.16
N THR A 381 -37.51 -16.02 -11.32
CA THR A 381 -37.78 -14.58 -11.34
C THR A 381 -37.23 -13.95 -10.07
N TRP A 382 -36.48 -12.87 -10.24
CA TRP A 382 -35.98 -11.99 -9.18
C TRP A 382 -36.79 -10.70 -9.18
N ASP A 383 -37.20 -10.19 -8.03
CA ASP A 383 -38.11 -9.04 -7.93
C ASP A 383 -37.62 -7.97 -6.94
N ARG A 384 -38.44 -6.94 -6.74
CA ARG A 384 -38.10 -5.77 -5.92
C ARG A 384 -37.84 -6.09 -4.44
N THR A 385 -38.26 -7.26 -3.94
CA THR A 385 -37.98 -7.68 -2.56
C THR A 385 -36.49 -7.87 -2.30
N GLU A 386 -35.69 -8.08 -3.36
CA GLU A 386 -34.24 -8.22 -3.27
C GLU A 386 -33.52 -6.89 -2.95
N LEU A 387 -34.20 -5.75 -3.10
CA LEU A 387 -33.69 -4.42 -2.72
C LEU A 387 -34.00 -4.06 -1.26
N ALA A 388 -34.60 -4.95 -0.48
CA ALA A 388 -34.97 -4.66 0.90
C ALA A 388 -33.72 -4.31 1.73
N GLY A 389 -33.73 -3.11 2.33
CA GLY A 389 -32.62 -2.60 3.15
C GLY A 389 -31.56 -1.81 2.39
N PHE A 390 -31.67 -1.68 1.07
CA PHE A 390 -30.77 -0.87 0.24
C PHE A 390 -31.44 0.42 -0.21
N ASN A 391 -30.65 1.46 -0.40
CA ASN A 391 -31.11 2.63 -1.13
C ASN A 391 -31.21 2.27 -2.64
N PRO A 392 -32.41 2.35 -3.26
CA PRO A 392 -32.56 1.93 -4.66
C PRO A 392 -31.85 2.82 -5.67
N ALA A 393 -31.46 4.05 -5.29
CA ALA A 393 -30.88 5.02 -6.20
C ALA A 393 -29.42 4.68 -6.59
N ASP A 394 -28.69 4.03 -5.70
CA ASP A 394 -27.29 3.64 -5.84
C ASP A 394 -27.09 2.11 -5.88
N ALA A 395 -28.14 1.33 -5.62
CA ALA A 395 -28.09 -0.13 -5.69
C ALA A 395 -27.75 -0.64 -7.11
N ARG A 396 -26.63 -1.35 -7.20
CA ARG A 396 -26.20 -2.11 -8.39
C ARG A 396 -26.66 -3.55 -8.29
N ILE A 397 -27.13 -4.09 -9.40
CA ILE A 397 -27.63 -5.45 -9.48
C ILE A 397 -26.81 -6.21 -10.51
N THR A 398 -26.25 -7.33 -10.09
CA THR A 398 -25.50 -8.22 -10.97
C THR A 398 -26.19 -9.57 -10.98
N LEU A 399 -26.65 -9.99 -12.16
CA LEU A 399 -27.15 -11.34 -12.38
C LEU A 399 -26.02 -12.19 -12.94
N ASN A 400 -25.73 -13.30 -12.27
CA ASN A 400 -24.77 -14.30 -12.69
C ASN A 400 -25.45 -15.62 -13.04
N ILE A 401 -24.94 -16.30 -14.06
CA ILE A 401 -25.31 -17.67 -14.39
C ILE A 401 -24.02 -18.49 -14.49
N SER A 402 -23.96 -19.63 -13.79
CA SER A 402 -22.77 -20.49 -13.71
C SER A 402 -23.12 -21.98 -13.74
N ALA A 403 -22.11 -22.82 -13.99
CA ALA A 403 -22.22 -24.28 -13.92
C ALA A 403 -21.70 -24.88 -12.61
N SER A 404 -21.08 -24.06 -11.76
CA SER A 404 -20.58 -24.44 -10.44
C SER A 404 -21.75 -24.68 -9.47
N ASP A 405 -21.74 -25.82 -8.77
CA ASP A 405 -22.81 -26.37 -7.92
C ASP A 405 -23.26 -25.44 -6.77
N GLY A 406 -23.94 -24.34 -7.09
CA GLY A 406 -24.39 -23.32 -6.14
C GLY A 406 -23.33 -22.30 -5.70
N LEU A 407 -22.12 -22.36 -6.26
CA LEU A 407 -21.06 -21.42 -5.90
C LEU A 407 -21.36 -20.00 -6.40
N ASP A 408 -21.39 -19.06 -5.46
CA ASP A 408 -21.61 -17.64 -5.72
C ASP A 408 -20.33 -16.95 -6.23
N THR A 409 -19.98 -17.19 -7.49
CA THR A 409 -18.76 -16.64 -8.10
C THR A 409 -18.72 -15.11 -8.11
N VAL A 410 -19.87 -14.44 -8.26
CA VAL A 410 -19.93 -12.98 -8.21
C VAL A 410 -19.77 -12.46 -6.79
N GLY A 411 -20.45 -13.04 -5.80
CA GLY A 411 -20.26 -12.63 -4.41
C GLY A 411 -18.85 -12.92 -3.89
N LEU A 412 -18.22 -14.02 -4.31
CA LEU A 412 -16.81 -14.29 -4.01
C LEU A 412 -15.91 -13.18 -4.57
N GLN A 413 -16.09 -12.83 -5.83
CA GLN A 413 -15.30 -11.77 -6.46
C GLN A 413 -15.58 -10.39 -5.84
N GLU A 414 -16.84 -10.02 -5.69
CA GLU A 414 -17.26 -8.74 -5.09
C GLU A 414 -16.78 -8.65 -3.64
N SER A 415 -16.76 -9.73 -2.86
CA SER A 415 -16.20 -9.70 -1.50
C SER A 415 -14.68 -9.51 -1.46
N LEU A 416 -13.96 -9.90 -2.53
CA LEU A 416 -12.52 -9.64 -2.68
C LEU A 416 -12.26 -8.18 -3.07
N GLN A 417 -12.93 -7.68 -4.12
CA GLN A 417 -12.86 -6.25 -4.51
C GLN A 417 -13.43 -5.34 -3.39
N SER A 418 -14.34 -5.93 -2.64
CA SER A 418 -14.91 -5.69 -1.33
C SER A 418 -13.98 -5.42 -0.15
N SER A 419 -12.71 -5.80 -0.28
CA SER A 419 -11.80 -5.78 0.86
C SER A 419 -11.36 -4.37 1.18
N VAL A 420 -11.33 -4.06 2.48
CA VAL A 420 -10.93 -2.76 3.00
C VAL A 420 -9.41 -2.70 3.26
N TRP A 421 -8.76 -3.85 3.11
CA TRP A 421 -7.35 -4.11 3.36
C TRP A 421 -6.53 -3.83 2.09
N GLY A 422 -5.36 -3.20 2.27
CA GLY A 422 -4.45 -2.84 1.18
C GLY A 422 -3.09 -3.53 1.26
N ASP A 423 -2.99 -4.57 2.08
CA ASP A 423 -1.77 -5.37 2.22
C ASP A 423 -1.52 -6.21 0.97
N SER A 424 -0.29 -6.69 0.82
CA SER A 424 0.19 -7.40 -0.36
C SER A 424 -0.64 -8.63 -0.68
N ASP A 425 -1.04 -9.43 0.31
CA ASP A 425 -1.87 -10.62 0.06
C ASP A 425 -3.27 -10.25 -0.44
N THR A 426 -3.88 -9.22 0.14
CA THR A 426 -5.20 -8.76 -0.31
C THR A 426 -5.13 -8.25 -1.74
N LEU A 427 -4.11 -7.44 -2.08
CA LEU A 427 -3.91 -6.94 -3.44
C LEU A 427 -3.69 -8.08 -4.44
N ALA A 428 -2.86 -9.06 -4.08
CA ALA A 428 -2.62 -10.24 -4.89
C ALA A 428 -3.91 -11.06 -5.07
N ALA A 429 -4.70 -11.25 -4.01
CA ALA A 429 -5.97 -11.99 -4.09
C ALA A 429 -7.02 -11.28 -4.96
N GLN A 430 -7.13 -9.95 -4.84
CA GLN A 430 -8.00 -9.13 -5.68
C GLN A 430 -7.60 -9.23 -7.16
N ALA A 431 -6.32 -9.10 -7.47
CA ALA A 431 -5.81 -9.20 -8.84
C ALA A 431 -5.93 -10.63 -9.38
N ARG A 432 -5.62 -11.65 -8.58
CA ARG A 432 -5.74 -13.07 -8.92
C ARG A 432 -7.19 -13.46 -9.24
N ALA A 433 -8.17 -12.91 -8.52
CA ALA A 433 -9.58 -13.10 -8.85
C ALA A 433 -9.95 -12.50 -10.21
N LEU A 434 -9.44 -11.31 -10.54
CA LEU A 434 -9.67 -10.67 -11.83
C LEU A 434 -9.06 -11.46 -13.00
N LEU A 435 -7.95 -12.18 -12.80
CA LEU A 435 -7.38 -13.07 -13.82
C LEU A 435 -8.37 -14.16 -14.28
N GLN A 436 -9.28 -14.60 -13.39
CA GLN A 436 -10.25 -15.66 -13.70
C GLN A 436 -11.38 -15.22 -14.64
N GLN A 437 -11.52 -13.92 -14.92
CA GLN A 437 -12.57 -13.39 -15.81
C GLN A 437 -12.25 -13.52 -17.31
N GLY A 438 -11.04 -13.96 -17.68
CA GLY A 438 -10.76 -14.48 -19.01
C GLY A 438 -10.82 -13.48 -20.19
N ASN A 439 -10.53 -12.19 -19.98
CA ASN A 439 -10.35 -11.25 -21.09
C ASN A 439 -8.92 -10.69 -21.12
N PRO A 440 -8.00 -11.24 -21.93
CA PRO A 440 -6.88 -10.43 -22.40
C PRO A 440 -7.43 -9.24 -23.21
N PRO A 441 -6.79 -8.07 -23.19
CA PRO A 441 -7.17 -6.97 -24.06
C PRO A 441 -7.06 -7.42 -25.52
N HIS A 442 -8.20 -7.62 -26.19
CA HIS A 442 -8.20 -7.69 -27.65
C HIS A 442 -7.74 -6.31 -28.17
N PRO A 443 -6.76 -6.25 -29.09
CA PRO A 443 -6.21 -4.99 -29.58
C PRO A 443 -7.23 -4.09 -30.34
N GLU A 444 -8.45 -4.59 -30.61
CA GLU A 444 -9.49 -3.88 -31.36
C GLU A 444 -10.61 -3.25 -30.49
N THR A 445 -10.71 -3.54 -29.19
CA THR A 445 -11.67 -2.87 -28.28
C THR A 445 -10.94 -1.88 -27.39
N ARG A 446 -10.40 -0.83 -28.01
CA ARG A 446 -9.50 0.13 -27.36
C ARG A 446 -10.18 1.30 -26.65
N ASP A 447 -11.52 1.40 -26.64
CA ASP A 447 -12.13 2.70 -26.29
C ASP A 447 -13.16 2.74 -25.18
N HIS A 448 -13.48 1.64 -24.48
CA HIS A 448 -14.16 1.73 -23.17
C HIS A 448 -13.45 0.85 -22.12
N SER A 449 -12.42 1.44 -21.51
CA SER A 449 -11.82 1.12 -20.21
C SER A 449 -11.53 -0.37 -19.87
N ASN A 450 -10.34 -0.87 -20.25
CA ASN A 450 -9.75 -2.06 -19.61
C ASN A 450 -9.32 -1.73 -18.16
N THR A 451 -10.28 -1.52 -17.26
CA THR A 451 -10.05 -1.18 -15.84
C THR A 451 -9.45 -2.35 -15.07
N SER A 452 -9.89 -3.59 -15.34
CA SER A 452 -9.37 -4.79 -14.68
C SER A 452 -7.90 -5.03 -14.99
N GLY A 453 -7.48 -4.89 -16.26
CA GLY A 453 -6.07 -5.04 -16.63
C GLY A 453 -5.17 -3.98 -15.99
N LYS A 454 -5.65 -2.73 -15.88
CA LYS A 454 -4.95 -1.68 -15.14
C LYS A 454 -4.85 -1.99 -13.63
N SER A 455 -5.91 -2.54 -13.04
CA SER A 455 -5.94 -2.90 -11.61
C SER A 455 -4.95 -4.02 -11.30
N ILE A 456 -4.90 -5.06 -12.15
CA ILE A 456 -3.93 -6.15 -12.04
C ILE A 456 -2.50 -5.62 -12.18
N GLN A 457 -2.22 -4.80 -13.21
CA GLN A 457 -0.89 -4.23 -13.39
C GLN A 457 -0.49 -3.31 -12.23
N SER A 458 -1.44 -2.55 -11.67
CA SER A 458 -1.21 -1.73 -10.49
C SER A 458 -0.83 -2.58 -9.28
N ALA A 459 -1.55 -3.68 -9.02
CA ALA A 459 -1.22 -4.59 -7.94
C ALA A 459 0.20 -5.17 -8.10
N ILE A 460 0.56 -5.63 -9.30
CA ILE A 460 1.92 -6.12 -9.61
C ILE A 460 2.97 -5.07 -9.29
N ASN A 461 2.77 -3.83 -9.75
CA ASN A 461 3.72 -2.74 -9.50
C ASN A 461 3.86 -2.46 -8.00
N THR A 462 2.75 -2.38 -7.27
CA THR A 462 2.75 -2.14 -5.81
C THR A 462 3.47 -3.25 -5.04
N LEU A 463 3.31 -4.52 -5.42
CA LEU A 463 4.06 -5.62 -4.80
C LEU A 463 5.58 -5.44 -4.99
N PHE A 464 6.03 -5.02 -6.18
CA PHE A 464 7.45 -4.76 -6.41
C PHE A 464 7.95 -3.46 -5.76
N ASP A 465 7.10 -2.48 -5.53
CA ASP A 465 7.45 -1.28 -4.74
C ASP A 465 7.72 -1.65 -3.26
N ARG A 466 7.04 -2.69 -2.75
CA ARG A 466 7.22 -3.26 -1.40
C ARG A 466 8.34 -4.29 -1.29
N GLN A 467 8.99 -4.64 -2.40
CA GLN A 467 10.08 -5.62 -2.40
C GLN A 467 11.40 -4.99 -1.95
N ASN A 468 12.09 -5.64 -1.02
CA ASN A 468 13.40 -5.24 -0.54
C ASN A 468 14.56 -5.83 -1.40
N PRO A 469 15.84 -5.47 -1.15
CA PRO A 469 16.96 -6.02 -1.91
C PRO A 469 17.19 -7.53 -1.74
N SER A 470 16.71 -8.17 -0.67
CA SER A 470 16.84 -9.62 -0.50
C SER A 470 15.82 -10.41 -1.33
N GLY A 471 14.80 -9.73 -1.88
CA GLY A 471 13.76 -10.35 -2.70
C GLY A 471 12.43 -10.53 -1.98
N GLU A 472 12.41 -10.36 -0.65
CA GLU A 472 11.20 -10.39 0.17
C GLU A 472 10.28 -9.22 -0.18
N VAL A 473 8.98 -9.51 -0.29
CA VAL A 473 7.92 -8.51 -0.49
C VAL A 473 7.23 -8.31 0.85
N GLY A 474 7.25 -7.08 1.40
CA GLY A 474 6.54 -6.77 2.65
C GLY A 474 5.03 -6.63 2.47
N GLN A 475 4.27 -6.69 3.57
CA GLN A 475 2.80 -6.63 3.53
C GLN A 475 2.29 -5.21 3.23
N TRP A 476 2.85 -4.19 3.87
CA TRP A 476 2.42 -2.80 3.75
C TRP A 476 3.51 -1.93 3.14
N ASP A 477 4.76 -2.16 3.57
CA ASP A 477 5.92 -1.35 3.24
C ASP A 477 7.13 -2.21 2.91
N ARG A 478 8.15 -1.59 2.32
CA ARG A 478 9.41 -2.25 2.01
C ARG A 478 10.16 -2.58 3.31
N SER A 479 10.44 -3.86 3.52
CA SER A 479 11.18 -4.37 4.71
C SER A 479 10.43 -4.17 6.04
N ASP A 480 9.10 -4.27 6.03
CA ASP A 480 8.31 -4.29 7.27
C ASP A 480 8.45 -5.61 8.06
N GLY A 481 8.94 -6.68 7.42
CA GLY A 481 9.18 -7.99 8.04
C GLY A 481 7.90 -8.70 8.48
N LEU A 482 6.75 -8.32 7.91
CA LEU A 482 5.44 -8.83 8.30
C LEU A 482 4.96 -10.01 7.44
N SER A 483 5.61 -10.26 6.29
CA SER A 483 5.22 -11.35 5.39
C SER A 483 5.69 -12.69 5.92
N LEU A 484 4.74 -13.63 6.04
CA LEU A 484 5.03 -15.01 6.39
C LEU A 484 5.52 -15.80 5.16
N PRO A 485 6.19 -16.95 5.33
CA PRO A 485 6.68 -17.74 4.20
C PRO A 485 5.56 -18.17 3.22
N ASP A 486 4.37 -18.51 3.71
CA ASP A 486 3.21 -18.86 2.89
C ASP A 486 2.58 -17.66 2.17
N ASP A 487 2.67 -16.46 2.76
CA ASP A 487 2.30 -15.21 2.07
C ASP A 487 3.21 -15.02 0.84
N LEU A 488 4.53 -15.14 1.01
CA LEU A 488 5.50 -14.99 -0.07
C LEU A 488 5.27 -16.02 -1.19
N ASP A 489 4.97 -17.27 -0.84
CA ASP A 489 4.59 -18.31 -1.80
C ASP A 489 3.32 -17.93 -2.57
N TYR A 490 2.30 -17.39 -1.89
CA TYR A 490 1.05 -16.95 -2.51
C TYR A 490 1.27 -15.75 -3.45
N LEU A 491 2.09 -14.78 -3.05
CA LEU A 491 2.47 -13.63 -3.88
C LEU A 491 3.23 -14.09 -5.14
N ALA A 492 4.20 -14.99 -4.98
CA ALA A 492 4.95 -15.55 -6.10
C ALA A 492 4.03 -16.36 -7.05
N ASP A 493 3.13 -17.19 -6.53
CA ASP A 493 2.13 -17.92 -7.32
C ASP A 493 1.26 -16.97 -8.16
N PHE A 494 0.76 -15.89 -7.55
CA PHE A 494 0.03 -14.85 -8.27
C PHE A 494 0.87 -14.22 -9.39
N LEU A 495 2.11 -13.80 -9.10
CA LEU A 495 3.00 -13.16 -10.09
C LEU A 495 3.32 -14.09 -11.26
N ILE A 496 3.53 -15.39 -11.00
CA ILE A 496 3.74 -16.41 -12.04
C ILE A 496 2.48 -16.55 -12.90
N ARG A 497 1.29 -16.63 -12.30
CA ARG A 497 0.01 -16.68 -13.02
C ARG A 497 -0.22 -15.42 -13.86
N ALA A 498 0.09 -14.25 -13.31
CA ALA A 498 -0.04 -12.98 -14.02
C ALA A 498 0.91 -12.88 -15.21
N LYS A 499 2.17 -13.33 -15.06
CA LYS A 499 3.13 -13.44 -16.17
C LYS A 499 2.60 -14.38 -17.26
N ALA A 500 2.08 -15.55 -16.89
CA ALA A 500 1.49 -16.51 -17.83
C ALA A 500 0.24 -15.95 -18.55
N ALA A 501 -0.50 -15.05 -17.91
CA ALA A 501 -1.64 -14.34 -18.50
C ALA A 501 -1.23 -13.13 -19.38
N GLY A 502 0.06 -12.83 -19.52
CA GLY A 502 0.60 -11.79 -20.40
C GLY A 502 0.78 -10.40 -19.77
N TYR A 503 0.72 -10.28 -18.44
CA TYR A 503 1.01 -9.03 -17.74
C TYR A 503 2.53 -8.79 -17.62
N THR A 504 2.92 -7.51 -17.49
CA THR A 504 4.34 -7.14 -17.37
C THR A 504 4.81 -7.40 -15.95
N VAL A 505 5.63 -8.44 -15.78
CA VAL A 505 6.28 -8.82 -14.53
C VAL A 505 7.80 -8.77 -14.74
N PRO A 506 8.55 -7.87 -14.09
CA PRO A 506 10.01 -7.80 -14.22
C PRO A 506 10.69 -9.10 -13.80
N GLU A 507 11.43 -9.74 -14.70
CA GLU A 507 12.01 -11.07 -14.48
C GLU A 507 13.11 -11.08 -13.40
N ASP A 508 13.89 -10.01 -13.33
CA ASP A 508 14.91 -9.80 -12.30
C ASP A 508 14.29 -9.72 -10.91
N ARG A 509 13.19 -8.97 -10.77
CA ARG A 509 12.49 -8.79 -9.49
C ARG A 509 11.76 -10.06 -9.05
N LEU A 510 11.08 -10.74 -9.98
CA LEU A 510 10.49 -12.05 -9.69
C LEU A 510 11.58 -13.09 -9.35
N GLY A 511 12.72 -13.05 -10.03
CA GLY A 511 13.87 -13.89 -9.76
C GLY A 511 14.35 -13.76 -8.32
N LEU A 512 14.52 -12.54 -7.82
CA LEU A 512 14.92 -12.29 -6.42
C LEU A 512 13.92 -12.85 -5.41
N LEU A 513 12.60 -12.72 -5.66
CA LEU A 513 11.59 -13.30 -4.78
C LEU A 513 11.68 -14.83 -4.75
N LEU A 514 11.87 -15.46 -5.91
CA LEU A 514 12.03 -16.91 -6.00
C LEU A 514 13.34 -17.38 -5.37
N ASP A 515 14.44 -16.64 -5.54
CA ASP A 515 15.73 -16.91 -4.88
C ASP A 515 15.60 -16.85 -3.36
N HIS A 516 14.84 -15.88 -2.84
CA HIS A 516 14.53 -15.74 -1.42
C HIS A 516 13.72 -16.93 -0.90
N ILE A 517 12.61 -17.29 -1.56
CA ILE A 517 11.78 -18.46 -1.19
C ILE A 517 12.61 -19.74 -1.22
N GLU A 518 13.41 -19.95 -2.26
CA GLU A 518 14.26 -21.12 -2.41
C GLU A 518 15.30 -21.21 -1.28
N SER A 519 15.96 -20.09 -0.96
CA SER A 519 16.97 -20.02 0.10
C SER A 519 16.36 -20.29 1.48
N GLU A 520 15.27 -19.61 1.82
CA GLU A 520 14.65 -19.67 3.15
C GLU A 520 13.88 -20.97 3.39
N GLN A 521 13.28 -21.56 2.34
CA GLN A 521 12.39 -22.71 2.51
C GLN A 521 12.98 -24.02 2.02
N LEU A 522 13.74 -24.07 0.93
CA LEU A 522 14.28 -25.33 0.39
C LEU A 522 15.74 -25.59 0.77
N GLN A 523 16.56 -24.55 0.89
CA GLN A 523 18.00 -24.69 1.13
C GLN A 523 18.41 -24.49 2.59
N SER A 524 17.63 -23.77 3.39
CA SER A 524 17.91 -23.54 4.81
C SER A 524 18.01 -24.88 5.57
N GLN A 525 19.23 -25.20 5.99
CA GLN A 525 19.55 -26.31 6.90
C GLN A 525 19.49 -25.89 8.37
N ASP A 526 19.23 -24.60 8.66
CA ASP A 526 19.26 -24.03 10.01
C ASP A 526 18.10 -24.55 10.87
N VAL A 527 18.38 -25.72 11.43
CA VAL A 527 17.76 -26.20 12.65
C VAL A 527 18.55 -25.55 13.78
N ASP A 528 18.03 -24.47 14.36
CA ASP A 528 18.21 -24.32 15.80
C ASP A 528 17.55 -25.56 16.42
N ASP A 529 18.38 -26.55 16.77
CA ASP A 529 18.02 -27.84 17.39
C ASP A 529 17.27 -27.68 18.73
N ASP A 530 17.04 -26.44 19.17
CA ASP A 530 16.32 -26.06 20.38
C ASP A 530 14.81 -25.84 20.19
N ASP A 531 14.28 -25.76 18.96
CA ASP A 531 12.83 -25.61 18.71
C ASP A 531 12.15 -26.99 18.67
N HIS A 532 11.97 -27.62 19.83
CA HIS A 532 11.34 -28.94 20.01
C HIS A 532 9.82 -29.01 19.69
N ASP A 533 9.24 -27.96 19.11
CA ASP A 533 7.81 -27.89 18.80
C ASP A 533 7.51 -28.59 17.47
N SER A 534 7.02 -29.84 17.57
CA SER A 534 6.67 -30.63 16.39
C SER A 534 5.52 -30.05 15.57
N GLU A 535 4.66 -29.17 16.12
CA GLU A 535 3.60 -28.52 15.36
C GLU A 535 4.18 -27.46 14.42
N ARG A 536 5.12 -26.64 14.91
CA ARG A 536 5.86 -25.68 14.07
C ARG A 536 6.68 -26.38 12.99
N GLN A 537 7.30 -27.50 13.30
CA GLN A 537 8.02 -28.29 12.31
C GLN A 537 7.09 -28.81 11.21
N ALA A 538 5.91 -29.31 11.56
CA ALA A 538 4.91 -29.75 10.58
C ALA A 538 4.36 -28.58 9.74
N GLU A 539 4.15 -27.41 10.34
CA GLU A 539 3.77 -26.19 9.62
C GLU A 539 4.82 -25.80 8.59
N ARG A 540 6.11 -25.75 8.97
CA ARG A 540 7.23 -25.51 8.05
C ARG A 540 7.23 -26.50 6.87
N LEU A 541 7.05 -27.79 7.13
CA LEU A 541 7.00 -28.82 6.08
C LEU A 541 5.76 -28.67 5.16
N ASN A 542 4.63 -28.24 5.72
CA ASN A 542 3.44 -27.92 4.94
C ASN A 542 3.68 -26.71 4.01
N THR A 543 4.37 -25.67 4.49
CA THR A 543 4.71 -24.50 3.68
C THR A 543 5.76 -24.81 2.63
N ARG A 544 6.79 -25.62 2.96
CA ARG A 544 7.79 -26.13 2.01
C ARG A 544 7.16 -26.87 0.82
N ALA A 545 6.09 -27.62 1.06
CA ALA A 545 5.33 -28.27 -0.03
C ALA A 545 4.68 -27.24 -0.98
N TYR A 546 4.19 -26.11 -0.46
CA TYR A 546 3.67 -25.02 -1.29
C TYR A 546 4.78 -24.30 -2.05
N ALA A 547 5.88 -23.93 -1.37
CA ALA A 547 7.07 -23.34 -1.99
C ALA A 547 7.61 -24.19 -3.15
N ALA A 548 7.72 -25.50 -2.95
CA ALA A 548 8.18 -26.43 -3.99
C ALA A 548 7.23 -26.47 -5.21
N TYR A 549 5.91 -26.40 -4.99
CA TYR A 549 4.92 -26.25 -6.07
C TYR A 549 5.06 -24.92 -6.82
N VAL A 550 5.25 -23.81 -6.09
CA VAL A 550 5.43 -22.48 -6.69
C VAL A 550 6.71 -22.42 -7.53
N LEU A 551 7.81 -22.95 -7.02
CA LEU A 551 9.10 -23.03 -7.73
C LEU A 551 9.00 -23.94 -8.97
N ALA A 552 8.35 -25.11 -8.87
CA ALA A 552 8.07 -25.97 -10.01
C ALA A 552 7.32 -25.23 -11.12
N ARG A 553 6.31 -24.43 -10.75
CA ARG A 553 5.54 -23.60 -11.70
C ARG A 553 6.32 -22.45 -12.33
N ALA A 554 7.33 -21.95 -11.63
CA ALA A 554 8.27 -20.99 -12.17
C ALA A 554 9.31 -21.63 -13.12
N GLY A 555 9.28 -22.96 -13.30
CA GLY A 555 10.29 -23.71 -14.05
C GLY A 555 11.59 -23.96 -13.27
N ARG A 556 11.58 -23.76 -11.94
CA ARG A 556 12.69 -24.03 -11.02
C ARG A 556 12.40 -25.30 -10.22
N LEU A 557 12.37 -26.42 -10.93
CA LEU A 557 12.03 -27.69 -10.32
C LEU A 557 13.17 -28.18 -9.40
N HIS A 558 12.81 -28.65 -8.20
CA HIS A 558 13.72 -29.32 -7.26
C HIS A 558 13.28 -30.77 -7.02
N PRO A 559 13.60 -31.70 -7.94
CA PRO A 559 13.13 -33.10 -7.84
C PRO A 559 13.54 -33.74 -6.52
N ASP A 560 14.80 -33.57 -6.10
CA ASP A 560 15.29 -34.17 -4.85
C ASP A 560 14.50 -33.69 -3.62
N ALA A 561 14.17 -32.39 -3.54
CA ALA A 561 13.38 -31.84 -2.44
C ALA A 561 11.93 -32.36 -2.47
N LEU A 562 11.31 -32.42 -3.65
CA LEU A 562 9.95 -32.95 -3.85
C LEU A 562 9.86 -34.43 -3.47
N HIS A 563 10.78 -35.26 -3.96
CA HIS A 563 10.84 -36.68 -3.65
C HIS A 563 11.16 -36.92 -2.17
N THR A 564 12.02 -36.11 -1.56
CA THR A 564 12.32 -36.19 -0.11
C THR A 564 11.09 -35.86 0.74
N LEU A 565 10.39 -34.76 0.44
CA LEU A 565 9.14 -34.40 1.10
C LEU A 565 8.10 -35.51 0.93
N ALA A 566 7.87 -36.00 -0.29
CA ALA A 566 6.92 -37.08 -0.54
C ALA A 566 7.29 -38.38 0.20
N ALA A 567 8.58 -38.74 0.24
CA ALA A 567 9.06 -39.93 0.95
C ALA A 567 8.91 -39.82 2.47
N SER A 568 8.93 -38.60 3.02
CA SER A 568 8.73 -38.34 4.44
C SER A 568 7.27 -38.47 4.91
N LEU A 569 6.32 -38.74 4.00
CA LEU A 569 4.91 -38.90 4.35
C LEU A 569 4.61 -40.30 4.90
N VAL A 570 3.99 -40.34 6.08
CA VAL A 570 3.55 -41.59 6.70
C VAL A 570 2.04 -41.61 6.83
N ALA A 571 1.39 -42.57 6.17
CA ALA A 571 -0.03 -42.82 6.31
C ALA A 571 -0.35 -43.46 7.66
N ARG A 572 -1.37 -42.91 8.34
CA ARG A 572 -1.93 -43.44 9.58
C ARG A 572 -3.41 -43.69 9.41
N GLN A 573 -3.83 -44.92 9.69
CA GLN A 573 -5.23 -45.30 9.68
C GLN A 573 -5.72 -45.45 11.11
N ASP A 574 -6.69 -44.63 11.49
CA ASP A 574 -7.54 -44.85 12.66
C ASP A 574 -8.86 -45.52 12.21
N ALA A 575 -9.64 -46.07 13.13
CA ALA A 575 -10.82 -46.92 12.89
C ALA A 575 -11.82 -46.39 11.84
N THR A 576 -11.83 -45.09 11.55
CA THR A 576 -12.69 -44.46 10.53
C THR A 576 -12.00 -43.43 9.61
N ARG A 577 -10.69 -43.17 9.76
CA ARG A 577 -10.02 -42.05 9.06
C ARG A 577 -8.59 -42.38 8.68
N VAL A 578 -8.20 -41.99 7.46
CA VAL A 578 -6.79 -41.92 7.04
C VAL A 578 -6.29 -40.50 7.31
N SER A 579 -5.14 -40.39 7.97
CA SER A 579 -4.40 -39.15 8.18
C SER A 579 -2.96 -39.33 7.73
N TYR A 580 -2.28 -38.24 7.39
CA TYR A 580 -0.88 -38.27 7.02
C TYR A 580 -0.10 -37.40 8.00
N VAL A 581 1.08 -37.86 8.37
CA VAL A 581 2.03 -37.12 9.23
C VAL A 581 3.39 -37.11 8.55
N TRP A 582 4.19 -36.08 8.83
CA TRP A 582 5.59 -36.08 8.45
C TRP A 582 6.36 -37.05 9.36
N ALA A 583 7.30 -37.82 8.80
CA ALA A 583 8.02 -38.86 9.52
C ALA A 583 8.75 -38.33 10.75
N ASP A 584 9.38 -37.16 10.63
CA ASP A 584 10.15 -36.52 11.71
C ASP A 584 9.25 -36.01 12.85
N THR A 585 7.96 -35.74 12.56
CA THR A 585 6.95 -35.32 13.55
C THR A 585 6.00 -36.46 13.94
N ALA A 586 6.30 -37.70 13.56
CA ALA A 586 5.41 -38.84 13.76
C ALA A 586 5.11 -39.10 15.26
N GLY A 587 6.04 -38.80 16.16
CA GLY A 587 5.86 -38.98 17.61
C GLY A 587 4.78 -38.09 18.25
N SER A 588 4.48 -36.93 17.65
CA SER A 588 3.59 -35.90 18.21
C SER A 588 2.20 -35.84 17.56
N ASN A 589 1.96 -36.63 16.52
CA ASN A 589 0.75 -36.61 15.68
C ASN A 589 0.53 -35.30 14.89
N ALA A 590 1.55 -34.46 14.70
CA ALA A 590 1.45 -33.28 13.85
C ALA A 590 1.22 -33.70 12.38
N GLN A 591 0.18 -33.13 11.75
CA GLN A 591 -0.37 -33.62 10.47
C GLN A 591 0.26 -32.92 9.26
N ALA A 592 0.49 -33.71 8.20
CA ALA A 592 0.63 -33.17 6.86
C ALA A 592 -0.76 -32.72 6.38
N ASN A 593 -0.88 -31.44 6.03
CA ASN A 593 -2.16 -30.87 5.61
C ASN A 593 -2.57 -31.46 4.25
N PRO A 594 -3.87 -31.77 4.05
CA PRO A 594 -4.39 -32.18 2.75
C PRO A 594 -3.93 -31.28 1.59
N LEU A 595 -3.83 -29.97 1.82
CA LEU A 595 -3.37 -29.03 0.79
C LEU A 595 -1.88 -29.21 0.43
N ALA A 596 -1.02 -29.50 1.41
CA ALA A 596 0.40 -29.80 1.17
C ALA A 596 0.58 -31.06 0.32
N LEU A 597 -0.23 -32.10 0.58
CA LEU A 597 -0.28 -33.31 -0.26
C LEU A 597 -0.69 -32.98 -1.70
N GLY A 598 -1.67 -32.08 -1.88
CA GLY A 598 -2.09 -31.59 -3.18
C GLY A 598 -0.99 -30.81 -3.91
N HIS A 599 -0.28 -29.92 -3.22
CA HIS A 599 0.84 -29.17 -3.79
C HIS A 599 1.95 -30.11 -4.27
N LEU A 600 2.35 -31.08 -3.44
CA LEU A 600 3.34 -32.09 -3.84
C LEU A 600 2.86 -32.90 -5.05
N ALA A 601 1.60 -33.31 -5.08
CA ALA A 601 1.04 -34.08 -6.19
C ALA A 601 1.14 -33.33 -7.52
N VAL A 602 0.72 -32.06 -7.53
CA VAL A 602 0.75 -31.23 -8.75
C VAL A 602 2.17 -30.87 -9.13
N ALA A 603 3.06 -30.59 -8.17
CA ALA A 603 4.47 -30.32 -8.43
C ALA A 603 5.20 -31.54 -9.02
N LEU A 604 4.98 -32.74 -8.47
CA LEU A 604 5.54 -33.98 -8.99
C LEU A 604 4.99 -34.34 -10.37
N ALA A 605 3.77 -33.96 -10.70
CA ALA A 605 3.23 -34.11 -12.06
C ALA A 605 3.98 -33.25 -13.09
N MET A 606 4.70 -32.20 -12.66
CA MET A 606 5.53 -31.36 -13.52
C MET A 606 6.97 -31.90 -13.68
N ASP A 607 7.38 -32.91 -12.91
CA ASP A 607 8.72 -33.54 -12.97
C ASP A 607 8.90 -34.46 -14.19
N ASP A 608 7.85 -34.69 -15.00
CA ASP A 608 7.83 -35.57 -16.18
C ASP A 608 8.44 -36.98 -15.92
N ALA A 609 8.52 -37.39 -14.65
CA ALA A 609 9.06 -38.68 -14.25
C ALA A 609 8.18 -39.83 -14.78
N PRO A 610 8.74 -40.99 -15.12
CA PRO A 610 7.94 -42.13 -15.60
C PRO A 610 6.84 -42.47 -14.61
N GLU A 611 5.63 -42.77 -15.11
CA GLU A 611 4.53 -43.23 -14.27
C GLU A 611 4.96 -44.43 -13.41
N ASP A 612 5.15 -44.19 -12.12
CA ASP A 612 5.29 -45.23 -11.11
C ASP A 612 3.98 -45.38 -10.35
N LYS A 613 3.59 -46.63 -10.06
CA LYS A 613 2.41 -46.96 -9.23
C LYS A 613 2.75 -46.91 -7.74
N SER A 614 3.78 -46.15 -7.36
CA SER A 614 4.20 -45.95 -5.98
C SER A 614 3.12 -45.21 -5.20
N THR A 615 3.21 -45.29 -3.87
CA THR A 615 2.35 -44.53 -2.97
C THR A 615 2.63 -43.02 -2.98
N THR A 616 3.68 -42.58 -3.68
CA THR A 616 4.08 -41.18 -3.83
C THR A 616 3.87 -40.64 -5.25
N SER A 617 3.16 -41.39 -6.11
CA SER A 617 2.80 -40.89 -7.44
C SER A 617 1.82 -39.71 -7.37
N PRO A 618 1.77 -38.82 -8.37
CA PRO A 618 0.84 -37.69 -8.37
C PRO A 618 -0.63 -38.08 -8.14
N GLU A 619 -1.12 -39.12 -8.80
CA GLU A 619 -2.50 -39.60 -8.62
C GLU A 619 -2.74 -40.16 -7.21
N ALA A 620 -1.79 -40.92 -6.67
CA ALA A 620 -1.88 -41.48 -5.33
C ALA A 620 -1.86 -40.38 -4.27
N LEU A 621 -1.04 -39.33 -4.45
CA LEU A 621 -0.99 -38.18 -3.54
C LEU A 621 -2.26 -37.32 -3.61
N LEU A 622 -2.90 -37.18 -4.78
CA LEU A 622 -4.22 -36.54 -4.86
C LEU A 622 -5.30 -37.35 -4.14
N ASP A 623 -5.29 -38.69 -4.27
CA ASP A 623 -6.21 -39.54 -3.51
C ASP A 623 -5.93 -39.50 -2.02
N ALA A 624 -4.65 -39.46 -1.62
CA ALA A 624 -4.21 -39.26 -0.25
C ALA A 624 -4.71 -37.92 0.33
N ALA A 625 -4.58 -36.84 -0.42
CA ALA A 625 -5.08 -35.51 -0.06
C ALA A 625 -6.60 -35.53 0.20
N ILE A 626 -7.37 -36.12 -0.71
CA ILE A 626 -8.83 -36.23 -0.57
C ILE A 626 -9.22 -37.14 0.60
N ALA A 627 -8.47 -38.21 0.85
CA ALA A 627 -8.68 -39.07 2.02
C ALA A 627 -8.37 -38.34 3.33
N ALA A 628 -7.31 -37.53 3.36
CA ALA A 628 -6.88 -36.75 4.52
C ALA A 628 -7.88 -35.66 4.93
N LEU A 629 -8.61 -35.08 3.96
CA LEU A 629 -9.75 -34.19 4.22
C LEU A 629 -10.82 -34.85 5.11
N GLY A 630 -10.96 -36.17 5.03
CA GLY A 630 -11.96 -36.93 5.76
C GLY A 630 -13.36 -36.86 5.14
N PRO A 631 -14.40 -37.25 5.91
CA PRO A 631 -15.78 -37.31 5.41
C PRO A 631 -16.35 -35.91 5.10
N PRO A 632 -17.28 -35.79 4.13
CA PRO A 632 -17.94 -34.51 3.84
C PRO A 632 -18.63 -33.93 5.08
N ARG A 633 -18.38 -32.65 5.34
CA ARG A 633 -19.10 -31.87 6.37
C ARG A 633 -20.36 -31.21 5.79
N THR A 634 -21.32 -30.86 6.64
CA THR A 634 -22.56 -30.18 6.26
C THR A 634 -22.92 -29.06 7.26
N GLY A 635 -23.78 -28.13 6.84
CA GLY A 635 -24.34 -27.10 7.73
C GLY A 635 -23.45 -25.89 7.99
N LYS A 636 -23.83 -25.08 8.98
CA LYS A 636 -23.14 -23.86 9.41
C LYS A 636 -22.22 -24.18 10.61
N PRO A 637 -20.93 -23.79 10.58
CA PRO A 637 -19.99 -24.17 11.63
C PRO A 637 -20.12 -23.31 12.90
N ASP A 638 -19.49 -23.80 13.97
CA ASP A 638 -18.97 -22.92 15.02
C ASP A 638 -17.72 -22.20 14.48
N LEU A 639 -17.63 -20.90 14.71
CA LEU A 639 -16.50 -20.06 14.27
C LEU A 639 -15.16 -20.54 14.84
N TRP A 640 -15.17 -21.29 15.94
CA TRP A 640 -13.97 -21.77 16.61
C TRP A 640 -13.64 -23.24 16.33
N ASP A 641 -14.39 -23.92 15.45
CA ASP A 641 -13.99 -25.24 14.95
C ASP A 641 -12.83 -25.08 13.95
N TYR A 642 -11.60 -24.96 14.47
CA TYR A 642 -10.38 -24.85 13.67
C TYR A 642 -10.28 -25.98 12.63
N ARG A 643 -10.74 -27.19 12.97
CA ARG A 643 -10.74 -28.34 12.05
C ARG A 643 -11.75 -28.15 10.91
N TYR A 644 -12.87 -27.47 11.16
CA TYR A 644 -13.81 -27.10 10.11
C TYR A 644 -13.19 -26.07 9.17
N TRP A 645 -12.58 -25.01 9.67
CA TRP A 645 -12.02 -23.96 8.81
C TRP A 645 -10.80 -24.44 8.03
N THR A 646 -9.97 -25.29 8.63
CA THR A 646 -8.90 -26.00 7.92
C THR A 646 -9.48 -26.89 6.82
N TYR A 647 -10.56 -27.64 7.10
CA TYR A 647 -11.27 -28.42 6.08
C TYR A 647 -11.81 -27.55 4.94
N VAL A 648 -12.37 -26.38 5.23
CA VAL A 648 -12.90 -25.44 4.21
C VAL A 648 -11.78 -24.93 3.31
N ARG A 649 -10.67 -24.46 3.91
CA ARG A 649 -9.48 -23.98 3.20
C ARG A 649 -8.93 -25.07 2.28
N ASP A 650 -8.69 -26.25 2.84
CA ASP A 650 -8.07 -27.35 2.10
C ASP A 650 -9.00 -27.92 1.04
N LEU A 651 -10.31 -27.97 1.28
CA LEU A 651 -11.30 -28.37 0.29
C LEU A 651 -11.31 -27.43 -0.92
N ALA A 652 -11.28 -26.12 -0.68
CA ALA A 652 -11.25 -25.12 -1.73
C ALA A 652 -9.92 -25.16 -2.51
N GLY A 653 -8.78 -25.20 -1.80
CA GLY A 653 -7.46 -25.27 -2.40
C GLY A 653 -7.27 -26.55 -3.23
N LEU A 654 -7.70 -27.71 -2.72
CA LEU A 654 -7.66 -28.96 -3.48
C LEU A 654 -8.56 -28.93 -4.71
N ALA A 655 -9.72 -28.28 -4.65
CA ALA A 655 -10.57 -28.10 -5.83
C ALA A 655 -9.87 -27.28 -6.92
N ALA A 656 -9.12 -26.24 -6.54
CA ALA A 656 -8.32 -25.45 -7.47
C ALA A 656 -7.15 -26.26 -8.05
N LEU A 657 -6.44 -27.03 -7.23
CA LEU A 657 -5.32 -27.88 -7.66
C LEU A 657 -5.77 -29.01 -8.61
N THR A 658 -6.89 -29.67 -8.32
CA THR A 658 -7.43 -30.70 -9.24
C THR A 658 -7.92 -30.10 -10.55
N ALA A 659 -8.43 -28.87 -10.52
CA ALA A 659 -8.82 -28.14 -11.71
C ALA A 659 -7.61 -27.78 -12.58
N GLU A 660 -6.52 -27.35 -11.95
CA GLU A 660 -5.23 -27.09 -12.59
C GLU A 660 -4.65 -28.36 -13.22
N ALA A 661 -4.70 -29.48 -12.51
CA ALA A 661 -4.29 -30.80 -13.00
C ALA A 661 -5.26 -31.41 -14.05
N HIS A 662 -6.29 -30.67 -14.47
CA HIS A 662 -7.31 -31.11 -15.44
C HIS A 662 -8.10 -32.37 -15.04
N ASP A 663 -8.25 -32.61 -13.73
CA ASP A 663 -9.09 -33.68 -13.18
C ASP A 663 -10.49 -33.13 -12.84
N ASP A 664 -11.32 -33.00 -13.87
CA ASP A 664 -12.70 -32.51 -13.73
C ASP A 664 -13.54 -33.37 -12.78
N ARG A 665 -13.26 -34.69 -12.70
CA ARG A 665 -14.00 -35.62 -11.84
C ARG A 665 -13.76 -35.31 -10.36
N ARG A 666 -12.50 -35.18 -9.93
CA ARG A 666 -12.17 -34.81 -8.53
C ARG A 666 -12.59 -33.37 -8.24
N THR A 667 -12.46 -32.46 -9.21
CA THR A 667 -12.91 -31.06 -9.07
C THR A 667 -14.41 -30.96 -8.78
N HIS A 668 -15.26 -31.64 -9.58
CA HIS A 668 -16.71 -31.68 -9.35
C HIS A 668 -17.07 -32.29 -8.00
N LEU A 669 -16.36 -33.34 -7.58
CA LEU A 669 -16.57 -33.97 -6.27
C LEU A 669 -16.29 -33.00 -5.12
N LEU A 670 -15.19 -32.24 -5.19
CA LEU A 670 -14.79 -31.30 -4.13
C LEU A 670 -15.72 -30.09 -4.08
N ILE A 671 -16.09 -29.52 -5.23
CA ILE A 671 -17.08 -28.43 -5.30
C ILE A 671 -18.45 -28.88 -4.81
N GLY A 672 -18.89 -30.11 -5.13
CA GLY A 672 -20.13 -30.66 -4.59
C GLY A 672 -20.09 -30.92 -3.07
N ARG A 673 -18.91 -31.16 -2.47
CA ARG A 673 -18.76 -31.15 -1.01
C ARG A 673 -18.86 -29.74 -0.44
N PHE A 674 -18.29 -28.74 -1.14
CA PHE A 674 -18.36 -27.35 -0.72
C PHE A 674 -19.79 -26.81 -0.76
N GLY A 675 -20.57 -27.15 -1.80
CA GLY A 675 -21.99 -26.74 -1.93
C GLY A 675 -22.92 -27.26 -0.82
N LYS A 676 -22.48 -28.24 -0.01
CA LYS A 676 -23.21 -28.72 1.18
C LYS A 676 -22.95 -27.89 2.43
N LEU A 677 -21.98 -26.98 2.38
CA LEU A 677 -21.65 -26.06 3.46
C LEU A 677 -22.57 -24.83 3.36
N SER A 678 -23.04 -24.34 4.50
CA SER A 678 -23.86 -23.13 4.55
C SER A 678 -22.99 -21.90 4.81
N LEU A 679 -22.11 -21.59 3.86
CA LEU A 679 -21.10 -20.52 3.97
C LEU A 679 -21.39 -19.35 3.03
N SER A 680 -21.23 -18.11 3.52
CA SER A 680 -21.24 -16.88 2.73
C SER A 680 -19.80 -16.47 2.39
N PRO A 681 -19.58 -15.71 1.30
CA PRO A 681 -18.26 -15.22 0.92
C PRO A 681 -17.48 -14.52 2.06
N ASP A 682 -18.16 -13.71 2.87
CA ASP A 682 -17.56 -12.93 3.98
C ASP A 682 -17.07 -13.77 5.16
N MET A 683 -17.38 -15.07 5.19
CA MET A 683 -16.83 -16.01 6.18
C MET A 683 -15.57 -16.71 5.69
N LEU A 684 -15.19 -16.55 4.43
CA LEU A 684 -14.05 -17.23 3.82
C LEU A 684 -12.82 -16.33 3.83
N THR A 685 -11.63 -16.92 3.90
CA THR A 685 -10.36 -16.21 3.72
C THR A 685 -10.17 -15.79 2.26
N THR A 686 -9.32 -14.79 2.02
CA THR A 686 -8.95 -14.33 0.66
C THR A 686 -8.49 -15.48 -0.22
N ALA A 687 -7.56 -16.31 0.26
CA ALA A 687 -7.04 -17.49 -0.44
C ALA A 687 -8.13 -18.52 -0.78
N THR A 688 -9.07 -18.74 0.15
CA THR A 688 -10.20 -19.68 -0.07
C THR A 688 -11.14 -19.15 -1.15
N ARG A 689 -11.43 -17.84 -1.16
CA ARG A 689 -12.25 -17.22 -2.20
C ARG A 689 -11.60 -17.32 -3.57
N THR A 690 -10.29 -17.05 -3.68
CA THR A 690 -9.56 -17.16 -4.95
C THR A 690 -9.51 -18.60 -5.45
N ALA A 691 -9.27 -19.59 -4.58
CA ALA A 691 -9.25 -21.00 -4.96
C ALA A 691 -10.62 -21.48 -5.49
N LEU A 692 -11.72 -21.05 -4.84
CA LEU A 692 -13.07 -21.36 -5.32
C LEU A 692 -13.36 -20.73 -6.69
N LEU A 693 -12.89 -19.50 -6.94
CA LEU A 693 -13.02 -18.84 -8.24
C LEU A 693 -12.23 -19.58 -9.33
N GLU A 694 -11.02 -20.04 -9.04
CA GLU A 694 -10.19 -20.83 -9.94
C GLU A 694 -10.85 -22.16 -10.30
N ALA A 695 -11.33 -22.89 -9.29
CA ALA A 695 -12.07 -24.13 -9.50
C ALA A 695 -13.35 -23.89 -10.32
N ALA A 696 -14.09 -22.82 -10.04
CA ALA A 696 -15.29 -22.47 -10.80
C ALA A 696 -15.00 -22.11 -12.26
N SER A 697 -13.92 -21.35 -12.50
CA SER A 697 -13.44 -20.98 -13.83
C SER A 697 -13.15 -22.23 -14.66
N ALA A 698 -12.46 -23.22 -14.09
CA ALA A 698 -12.18 -24.48 -14.76
C ALA A 698 -13.44 -25.29 -15.10
N LEU A 699 -14.47 -25.29 -14.24
CA LEU A 699 -15.75 -25.97 -14.49
C LEU A 699 -16.66 -25.24 -15.49
N ASN A 700 -16.41 -23.95 -15.71
CA ASN A 700 -17.17 -23.10 -16.63
C ASN A 700 -16.74 -23.23 -18.10
N LYS A 701 -15.73 -24.06 -18.41
CA LYS A 701 -15.31 -24.40 -19.79
C LYS A 701 -16.50 -24.80 -20.67
N ASP A 702 -16.43 -24.46 -21.96
CA ASP A 702 -17.49 -24.70 -22.94
C ASP A 702 -17.90 -26.18 -22.96
N THR A 703 -19.18 -26.44 -22.64
CA THR A 703 -19.75 -27.79 -22.59
C THR A 703 -21.04 -27.83 -23.39
N ASP A 704 -21.16 -28.79 -24.30
CA ASP A 704 -22.36 -28.98 -25.13
C ASP A 704 -23.64 -29.17 -24.30
N GLY A 705 -24.73 -28.61 -24.81
CA GLY A 705 -26.06 -28.72 -24.21
C GLY A 705 -26.37 -27.72 -23.09
N ARG A 706 -25.52 -26.71 -22.86
CA ARG A 706 -25.87 -25.53 -22.05
C ARG A 706 -26.57 -24.48 -22.91
N SER A 707 -27.67 -23.92 -22.42
CA SER A 707 -28.42 -22.84 -23.10
C SER A 707 -29.28 -22.09 -22.07
N VAL A 708 -29.36 -20.78 -22.16
CA VAL A 708 -30.13 -19.94 -21.22
C VAL A 708 -30.78 -18.77 -21.94
N ARG A 709 -31.92 -18.33 -21.41
CA ARG A 709 -32.65 -17.15 -21.84
C ARG A 709 -32.79 -16.18 -20.65
N VAL A 710 -32.39 -14.93 -20.85
CA VAL A 710 -32.49 -13.87 -19.83
C VAL A 710 -33.42 -12.79 -20.35
N GLN A 711 -34.47 -12.45 -19.59
CA GLN A 711 -35.49 -11.47 -19.98
C GLN A 711 -36.07 -11.74 -21.38
N GLY A 712 -36.37 -13.01 -21.67
CA GLY A 712 -36.90 -13.42 -22.98
C GLY A 712 -35.86 -13.49 -24.10
N ARG A 713 -34.61 -13.06 -23.89
CA ARG A 713 -33.54 -13.06 -24.91
C ARG A 713 -32.66 -14.30 -24.79
N PRO A 714 -32.55 -15.15 -25.83
CA PRO A 714 -31.65 -16.30 -25.80
C PRO A 714 -30.18 -15.86 -25.89
N ASN A 715 -29.30 -16.62 -25.26
CA ASN A 715 -27.85 -16.42 -25.36
C ASN A 715 -27.20 -17.25 -26.47
N SER A 716 -25.98 -16.84 -26.86
CA SER A 716 -25.18 -17.54 -27.85
C SER A 716 -24.79 -18.95 -27.38
N THR A 717 -24.60 -19.83 -28.36
CA THR A 717 -24.12 -21.21 -28.17
C THR A 717 -22.81 -21.39 -28.96
N PRO A 718 -21.74 -21.96 -28.37
CA PRO A 718 -21.65 -22.50 -27.01
C PRO A 718 -21.76 -21.41 -25.92
N LEU A 719 -22.34 -21.79 -24.78
CA LEU A 719 -22.56 -20.87 -23.67
C LEU A 719 -21.26 -20.70 -22.87
N ARG A 720 -20.60 -19.55 -23.05
CA ARG A 720 -19.41 -19.18 -22.27
C ARG A 720 -19.82 -18.73 -20.88
N LEU A 721 -19.42 -19.49 -19.87
CA LEU A 721 -19.72 -19.19 -18.46
C LEU A 721 -18.48 -18.61 -17.75
N PRO A 722 -18.67 -17.86 -16.66
CA PRO A 722 -19.96 -17.40 -16.16
C PRO A 722 -20.57 -16.31 -17.06
N LEU A 723 -21.91 -16.28 -17.19
CA LEU A 723 -22.60 -15.14 -17.78
C LEU A 723 -22.92 -14.12 -16.71
N THR A 724 -22.54 -12.87 -16.94
CA THR A 724 -22.76 -11.78 -15.99
C THR A 724 -23.49 -10.63 -16.67
N TYR A 725 -24.61 -10.20 -16.09
CA TYR A 725 -25.40 -9.07 -16.59
C TYR A 725 -25.54 -8.02 -15.49
N PRO A 726 -25.08 -6.78 -15.74
CA PRO A 726 -25.41 -5.66 -14.89
C PRO A 726 -26.85 -5.18 -15.17
N PHE A 727 -27.57 -4.82 -14.12
CA PHE A 727 -28.90 -4.21 -14.16
C PHE A 727 -28.99 -3.03 -13.20
N GLU A 728 -29.82 -2.05 -13.54
CA GLU A 728 -30.25 -1.01 -12.61
C GLU A 728 -31.38 -1.51 -11.71
N SER A 729 -31.55 -0.87 -10.54
CA SER A 729 -32.59 -1.22 -9.56
C SER A 729 -34.01 -1.27 -10.11
N ALA A 730 -34.31 -0.48 -11.16
CA ALA A 730 -35.59 -0.47 -11.85
C ALA A 730 -35.94 -1.80 -12.53
N ALA A 731 -34.95 -2.63 -12.90
CA ALA A 731 -35.17 -3.92 -13.57
C ALA A 731 -35.91 -4.92 -12.67
N LEU A 732 -35.61 -4.94 -11.37
CA LEU A 732 -36.31 -5.80 -10.40
C LEU A 732 -37.77 -5.41 -10.19
N GLY A 733 -38.12 -4.13 -10.41
CA GLY A 733 -39.50 -3.67 -10.37
C GLY A 733 -40.39 -4.29 -11.45
N LYS A 734 -39.81 -4.79 -12.54
CA LYS A 734 -40.52 -5.46 -13.65
C LYS A 734 -40.45 -6.99 -13.59
N GLY A 735 -39.71 -7.54 -12.64
CA GLY A 735 -39.37 -8.96 -12.58
C GLY A 735 -38.22 -9.31 -13.53
N LEU A 736 -37.09 -9.75 -12.99
CA LEU A 736 -35.93 -10.23 -13.73
C LEU A 736 -36.00 -11.75 -13.89
N GLN A 737 -36.43 -12.19 -15.09
CA GLN A 737 -36.61 -13.61 -15.39
C GLN A 737 -35.38 -14.24 -16.07
N VAL A 738 -35.02 -15.44 -15.64
CA VAL A 738 -33.98 -16.30 -16.21
C VAL A 738 -34.54 -17.70 -16.43
N GLU A 739 -34.31 -18.29 -17.60
CA GLU A 739 -34.82 -19.60 -18.01
C GLU A 739 -33.67 -20.48 -18.54
N ASN A 740 -33.50 -21.70 -18.02
CA ASN A 740 -32.55 -22.68 -18.56
C ASN A 740 -33.20 -23.47 -19.69
N THR A 741 -32.87 -23.11 -20.92
CA THR A 741 -33.35 -23.76 -22.15
C THR A 741 -32.45 -24.93 -22.59
N GLY A 742 -31.42 -25.25 -21.80
CA GLY A 742 -30.47 -26.33 -22.07
C GLY A 742 -30.86 -27.68 -21.45
N ARG A 743 -29.88 -28.59 -21.44
CA ARG A 743 -29.97 -29.97 -20.91
C ARG A 743 -29.04 -30.21 -19.71
N LYS A 744 -28.29 -29.20 -19.29
CA LYS A 744 -27.37 -29.26 -18.15
C LYS A 744 -27.88 -28.40 -17.01
N MET A 745 -27.58 -28.79 -15.78
CA MET A 745 -27.85 -27.98 -14.58
C MET A 745 -27.08 -26.66 -14.68
N LEU A 746 -27.75 -25.57 -14.32
CA LEU A 746 -27.15 -24.24 -14.16
C LEU A 746 -27.59 -23.65 -12.82
N PHE A 747 -26.94 -22.58 -12.40
CA PHE A 747 -27.30 -21.81 -11.22
C PHE A 747 -27.46 -20.35 -11.61
N SER A 748 -28.45 -19.68 -11.03
CA SER A 748 -28.66 -18.24 -11.19
C SER A 748 -28.40 -17.57 -9.85
N THR A 749 -27.51 -16.58 -9.84
CA THR A 749 -27.20 -15.80 -8.64
C THR A 749 -27.50 -14.33 -8.90
N LEU A 750 -28.24 -13.71 -7.99
CA LEU A 750 -28.48 -12.28 -7.99
C LEU A 750 -27.67 -11.65 -6.85
N THR A 751 -26.78 -10.73 -7.19
CA THR A 751 -26.02 -9.92 -6.24
C THR A 751 -26.52 -8.48 -6.26
N VAL A 752 -26.86 -7.96 -5.09
CA VAL A 752 -27.25 -6.57 -4.87
C VAL A 752 -26.16 -5.91 -4.04
N GLN A 753 -25.62 -4.79 -4.52
CA GLN A 753 -24.62 -4.00 -3.81
C GLN A 753 -25.06 -2.54 -3.75
N GLY A 754 -24.96 -1.90 -2.58
CA GLY A 754 -25.32 -0.48 -2.42
C GLY A 754 -25.29 -0.02 -0.96
N GLU A 755 -25.55 1.26 -0.71
CA GLU A 755 -25.67 1.80 0.64
C GLU A 755 -26.89 1.22 1.37
N PRO A 756 -26.77 1.01 2.69
CA PRO A 756 -27.92 0.72 3.52
C PRO A 756 -28.94 1.87 3.45
N ALA A 757 -30.22 1.54 3.39
CA ALA A 757 -31.29 2.53 3.44
C ALA A 757 -31.44 3.12 4.86
N GLY A 758 -31.34 4.45 4.97
CA GLY A 758 -31.54 5.18 6.22
C GLY A 758 -30.33 5.10 7.18
N ALA A 759 -30.55 5.48 8.45
CA ALA A 759 -29.46 5.52 9.44
C ALA A 759 -28.92 4.12 9.75
N VAL A 760 -27.60 3.97 9.70
CA VAL A 760 -26.89 2.74 10.01
C VAL A 760 -26.94 2.49 11.52
N LYS A 761 -27.43 1.31 11.90
CA LYS A 761 -27.46 0.86 13.30
C LYS A 761 -26.13 0.25 13.71
N PRO A 762 -25.73 0.41 15.00
CA PRO A 762 -24.52 -0.21 15.51
C PRO A 762 -24.64 -1.74 15.43
N LEU A 763 -23.51 -2.40 15.19
CA LEU A 763 -23.40 -3.85 15.11
C LEU A 763 -22.25 -4.33 16.00
N THR A 764 -22.49 -5.45 16.68
CA THR A 764 -21.47 -6.18 17.44
C THR A 764 -21.60 -7.64 17.04
N ASN A 765 -20.63 -8.16 16.28
CA ASN A 765 -20.58 -9.55 15.87
C ASN A 765 -19.16 -10.10 16.10
N GLY A 766 -18.92 -10.68 17.28
CA GLY A 766 -17.62 -11.22 17.67
C GLY A 766 -16.55 -10.18 18.02
N LEU A 767 -16.66 -8.95 17.52
CA LEU A 767 -15.85 -7.80 17.91
C LEU A 767 -16.73 -6.72 18.56
N THR A 768 -16.11 -5.83 19.33
CA THR A 768 -16.70 -4.59 19.85
C THR A 768 -15.98 -3.38 19.27
N LEU A 769 -16.67 -2.23 19.14
CA LEU A 769 -16.07 -0.98 18.70
C LEU A 769 -16.80 0.20 19.34
N THR A 770 -16.04 1.14 19.89
CA THR A 770 -16.52 2.39 20.48
C THR A 770 -15.76 3.56 19.87
N MET A 771 -16.47 4.63 19.53
CA MET A 771 -15.92 5.91 19.05
C MET A 771 -16.26 7.02 20.03
N GLN A 772 -15.24 7.76 20.48
CA GLN A 772 -15.38 8.87 21.44
C GLN A 772 -14.57 10.09 21.00
N GLY A 773 -15.06 11.28 21.33
CA GLY A 773 -14.37 12.55 21.10
C GLY A 773 -13.74 13.08 22.38
N PHE A 774 -12.53 13.62 22.28
CA PHE A 774 -11.84 14.31 23.37
C PHE A 774 -11.26 15.64 22.90
N THR A 775 -11.20 16.66 23.77
CA THR A 775 -10.34 17.82 23.55
C THR A 775 -8.87 17.39 23.59
N LEU A 776 -7.96 18.23 23.09
CA LEU A 776 -6.51 17.97 23.19
C LEU A 776 -6.01 17.87 24.65
N THR A 777 -6.82 18.31 25.62
CA THR A 777 -6.55 18.25 27.06
C THR A 777 -7.28 17.10 27.77
N GLY A 778 -8.02 16.26 27.04
CA GLY A 778 -8.66 15.05 27.54
C GLY A 778 -10.07 15.20 28.11
N GLN A 779 -10.73 16.34 27.91
CA GLN A 779 -12.15 16.49 28.27
C GLN A 779 -13.05 15.86 27.19
N PRO A 780 -14.20 15.26 27.52
CA PRO A 780 -15.14 14.77 26.50
C PRO A 780 -15.54 15.87 25.51
N PHE A 781 -15.57 15.52 24.23
CA PHE A 781 -15.92 16.43 23.12
C PHE A 781 -17.12 15.88 22.35
N ASP A 782 -18.09 16.74 22.03
CA ASP A 782 -19.26 16.38 21.23
C ASP A 782 -18.90 16.28 19.74
N LEU A 783 -18.92 15.07 19.20
CA LEU A 783 -18.65 14.81 17.79
C LEU A 783 -19.79 15.24 16.85
N THR A 784 -20.92 15.74 17.36
CA THR A 784 -22.10 16.12 16.57
C THR A 784 -22.27 17.62 16.39
N HIS A 785 -21.78 18.46 17.31
CA HIS A 785 -21.85 19.92 17.22
C HIS A 785 -20.51 20.55 17.56
N MET A 786 -20.00 21.38 16.65
CA MET A 786 -18.70 22.05 16.81
C MET A 786 -18.65 23.40 16.11
N GLN A 787 -17.61 24.17 16.42
CA GLN A 787 -17.27 25.41 15.75
C GLN A 787 -16.13 25.21 14.75
N GLN A 788 -16.11 26.07 13.73
CA GLN A 788 -15.01 26.11 12.77
C GLN A 788 -13.68 26.31 13.50
N ASN A 789 -12.69 25.50 13.13
CA ASN A 789 -11.35 25.39 13.70
C ASN A 789 -11.23 24.69 15.05
N ASP A 790 -12.32 24.13 15.60
CA ASP A 790 -12.20 23.24 16.75
C ASP A 790 -11.26 22.07 16.43
N ARG A 791 -10.35 21.78 17.37
CA ARG A 791 -9.41 20.66 17.32
C ARG A 791 -9.75 19.66 18.41
N PHE A 792 -9.89 18.40 18.03
CA PHE A 792 -10.28 17.32 18.93
C PHE A 792 -9.63 16.00 18.50
N ILE A 793 -9.65 15.02 19.40
CA ILE A 793 -9.16 13.67 19.18
C ILE A 793 -10.34 12.74 19.02
N VAL A 794 -10.35 11.95 17.95
CA VAL A 794 -11.24 10.80 17.80
C VAL A 794 -10.52 9.57 18.30
N SER A 795 -11.08 8.93 19.34
CA SER A 795 -10.56 7.72 19.96
C SER A 795 -11.43 6.52 19.60
N LEU A 796 -10.83 5.49 19.03
CA LEU A 796 -11.48 4.25 18.61
C LEU A 796 -10.92 3.07 19.42
N LYS A 797 -11.80 2.39 20.15
CA LYS A 797 -11.41 1.30 21.07
C LYS A 797 -12.35 0.12 20.97
N GLY A 798 -11.79 -1.09 21.05
CA GLY A 798 -12.56 -2.32 21.08
C GLY A 798 -11.72 -3.55 21.35
N THR A 799 -12.40 -4.70 21.42
CA THR A 799 -11.77 -6.01 21.65
C THR A 799 -12.64 -7.11 21.03
N ALA A 800 -12.10 -8.33 20.95
CA ALA A 800 -12.86 -9.51 20.58
C ALA A 800 -13.62 -10.08 21.78
N LEU A 801 -14.81 -10.63 21.52
CA LEU A 801 -15.66 -11.26 22.52
C LEU A 801 -15.18 -12.67 22.90
N HIS A 802 -14.23 -13.23 22.16
CA HIS A 802 -13.71 -14.57 22.34
C HIS A 802 -12.19 -14.59 22.53
N PRO A 803 -11.65 -15.59 23.26
CA PRO A 803 -10.21 -15.80 23.37
C PRO A 803 -9.57 -16.08 22.01
N GLY A 804 -8.46 -15.44 21.70
CA GLY A 804 -7.71 -15.69 20.46
C GLY A 804 -6.77 -14.55 20.06
N HIS A 805 -6.04 -14.81 18.98
CA HIS A 805 -5.21 -13.84 18.27
C HIS A 805 -5.99 -13.27 17.10
N TYR A 806 -5.98 -11.95 16.95
CA TYR A 806 -6.75 -11.26 15.93
C TYR A 806 -5.89 -10.22 15.25
N LEU A 807 -5.92 -10.24 13.92
CA LEU A 807 -5.53 -9.11 13.09
C LEU A 807 -6.80 -8.43 12.59
N VAL A 808 -7.01 -7.18 12.98
CA VAL A 808 -8.21 -6.40 12.65
C VAL A 808 -7.91 -5.15 11.85
N GLY A 809 -8.78 -4.86 10.90
CA GLY A 809 -8.74 -3.71 10.03
C GLY A 809 -9.85 -2.77 10.44
N LEU A 810 -9.47 -1.56 10.80
CA LEU A 810 -10.36 -0.49 11.23
C LEU A 810 -10.46 0.55 10.12
N THR A 811 -11.67 0.99 9.84
CA THR A 811 -11.97 2.09 8.90
C THR A 811 -12.96 3.04 9.56
N SER A 812 -12.58 4.31 9.64
CA SER A 812 -13.41 5.41 10.14
C SER A 812 -13.57 6.44 9.03
N LEU A 813 -14.67 6.38 8.29
CA LEU A 813 -14.98 7.37 7.26
C LEU A 813 -15.29 8.72 7.93
N LEU A 814 -14.73 9.82 7.42
CA LEU A 814 -14.96 11.15 7.98
C LEU A 814 -16.25 11.78 7.44
N PRO A 815 -16.90 12.65 8.24
CA PRO A 815 -17.71 13.75 7.73
C PRO A 815 -16.86 14.68 6.85
N ALA A 816 -17.41 15.17 5.75
CA ALA A 816 -16.68 16.02 4.81
C ALA A 816 -16.18 17.36 5.39
N GLY A 817 -16.78 17.85 6.47
CA GLY A 817 -16.32 19.05 7.17
C GLY A 817 -15.10 18.85 8.07
N TRP A 818 -14.63 17.62 8.25
CA TRP A 818 -13.49 17.26 9.09
C TRP A 818 -12.24 17.00 8.26
N GLU A 819 -11.07 17.36 8.79
CA GLU A 819 -9.77 16.97 8.25
C GLU A 819 -8.89 16.37 9.34
N ILE A 820 -8.21 15.26 9.04
CA ILE A 820 -7.24 14.65 9.95
C ILE A 820 -5.96 15.49 9.94
N GLU A 821 -5.47 15.88 11.12
CA GLU A 821 -4.19 16.56 11.27
C GLU A 821 -3.02 15.58 11.44
N SER A 822 -3.23 14.54 12.25
CA SER A 822 -2.20 13.53 12.56
C SER A 822 -2.82 12.31 13.24
N ILE A 823 -2.09 11.20 13.23
CA ILE A 823 -2.39 9.99 14.00
C ILE A 823 -1.67 10.11 15.35
N VAL A 824 -2.34 9.78 16.45
CA VAL A 824 -1.72 9.78 17.77
C VAL A 824 -0.92 8.50 17.94
N SER A 825 0.39 8.63 18.14
CA SER A 825 1.29 7.50 18.37
C SER A 825 1.21 6.98 19.81
N PRO A 826 1.54 5.69 20.05
CA PRO A 826 1.61 5.14 21.41
C PRO A 826 2.53 5.93 22.36
N ASP A 827 3.66 6.42 21.86
CA ASP A 827 4.64 7.20 22.66
C ASP A 827 4.08 8.54 23.13
N GLU A 828 3.11 9.12 22.42
CA GLU A 828 2.44 10.37 22.82
C GLU A 828 1.35 10.14 23.88
N ALA A 829 0.98 8.88 24.14
CA ALA A 829 -0.09 8.49 25.06
C ALA A 829 0.39 7.68 26.28
N VAL A 830 1.58 7.08 26.26
CA VAL A 830 2.10 6.27 27.38
C VAL A 830 3.02 7.08 28.28
N SER A 831 2.63 7.29 29.54
CA SER A 831 3.57 7.73 30.57
C SER A 831 4.47 6.56 30.94
N ASP A 832 5.78 6.75 30.90
CA ASP A 832 6.77 5.76 31.30
C ASP A 832 6.55 5.36 32.78
N ASP A 833 5.81 4.28 33.03
CA ASP A 833 5.79 3.58 34.31
C ASP A 833 6.88 2.48 34.27
N HIS A 834 8.12 2.85 33.93
CA HIS A 834 9.26 2.00 34.23
C HIS A 834 9.44 2.00 35.75
N ASP A 835 9.08 0.88 36.39
CA ASP A 835 9.30 0.51 37.80
C ASP A 835 10.81 0.46 38.15
N GLY A 836 11.52 1.60 38.05
CA GLY A 836 12.94 1.69 38.35
C GLY A 836 13.34 3.08 38.81
N ASP A 837 13.31 3.28 40.14
CA ASP A 837 14.02 4.20 41.05
C ASP A 837 14.96 5.35 40.58
N ASP A 838 14.96 5.82 39.34
CA ASP A 838 15.77 6.98 38.90
C ASP A 838 14.90 8.24 38.76
N ALA A 839 14.41 8.72 39.90
CA ALA A 839 13.60 9.93 40.06
C ALA A 839 14.40 11.24 39.89
N GLU A 840 15.22 11.37 38.85
CA GLU A 840 15.98 12.61 38.59
C GLU A 840 15.97 13.12 37.15
N ASN A 841 15.19 12.53 36.23
CA ASN A 841 14.99 13.13 34.90
C ASN A 841 13.54 13.57 34.70
N ASP A 842 13.35 14.88 34.57
CA ASP A 842 12.10 15.60 34.32
C ASP A 842 11.50 15.21 32.95
N SER A 843 10.94 14.00 32.84
CA SER A 843 10.16 13.59 31.68
C SER A 843 8.75 14.15 31.83
N THR A 844 8.49 15.28 31.16
CA THR A 844 7.14 15.83 30.98
C THR A 844 6.17 14.72 30.61
N LYS A 845 5.06 14.59 31.35
CA LYS A 845 3.99 13.64 31.03
C LYS A 845 3.63 13.76 29.54
N PRO A 846 3.45 12.64 28.81
CA PRO A 846 3.07 12.67 27.41
C PRO A 846 1.81 13.51 27.20
N PRO A 847 1.69 14.22 26.06
CA PRO A 847 0.63 15.19 25.83
C PRO A 847 -0.78 14.56 25.89
N TYR A 848 -0.90 13.27 25.57
CA TYR A 848 -2.19 12.58 25.47
C TYR A 848 -2.32 11.39 26.43
N ALA A 849 -1.64 11.45 27.58
CA ALA A 849 -1.67 10.38 28.60
C ALA A 849 -3.08 9.98 29.07
N PHE A 850 -4.08 10.85 28.94
CA PHE A 850 -5.48 10.56 29.26
C PHE A 850 -6.13 9.50 28.37
N LEU A 851 -5.56 9.23 27.18
CA LEU A 851 -6.04 8.17 26.29
C LEU A 851 -5.69 6.78 26.85
N GLY A 852 -4.74 6.69 27.78
CA GLY A 852 -4.17 5.41 28.23
C GLY A 852 -3.33 4.77 27.13
N THR A 853 -3.14 3.46 27.21
CA THR A 853 -2.26 2.76 26.27
C THR A 853 -2.93 2.56 24.91
N LEU A 854 -2.33 3.16 23.88
CA LEU A 854 -2.69 2.91 22.48
C LEU A 854 -1.98 1.67 21.93
N SER A 855 -2.58 1.05 20.92
CA SER A 855 -2.03 -0.12 20.24
C SER A 855 -0.96 0.27 19.23
N ASN A 856 0.07 -0.56 19.12
CA ASN A 856 0.96 -0.53 17.97
C ASN A 856 0.17 -0.98 16.72
N THR A 857 0.24 -0.19 15.66
CA THR A 857 -0.40 -0.50 14.38
C THR A 857 0.63 -1.12 13.45
N GLU A 858 0.27 -2.23 12.79
CA GLU A 858 1.06 -2.73 11.64
C GLU A 858 1.05 -1.73 10.49
N HIS A 859 -0.07 -1.03 10.33
CA HIS A 859 -0.24 0.05 9.37
C HIS A 859 -1.32 1.01 9.86
N ALA A 860 -1.14 2.31 9.61
CA ALA A 860 -2.18 3.31 9.81
C ALA A 860 -2.06 4.41 8.77
N ALA A 861 -3.20 4.90 8.26
CA ALA A 861 -3.25 5.91 7.23
C ALA A 861 -4.31 6.96 7.52
N ALA A 862 -3.91 8.22 7.41
CA ALA A 862 -4.79 9.38 7.45
C ALA A 862 -5.05 9.87 6.02
N LEU A 863 -6.19 9.49 5.45
CA LEU A 863 -6.61 9.87 4.10
C LEU A 863 -7.57 11.06 4.18
N ASP A 864 -7.80 11.70 3.02
CA ASP A 864 -8.68 12.88 2.91
C ASP A 864 -10.10 12.63 3.44
N ASP A 865 -10.56 11.39 3.41
CA ASP A 865 -11.94 11.02 3.69
C ASP A 865 -12.11 9.91 4.72
N ARG A 866 -11.02 9.33 5.24
CA ARG A 866 -11.03 8.24 6.22
C ARG A 866 -9.74 8.14 7.02
N PHE A 867 -9.87 7.58 8.22
CA PHE A 867 -8.76 7.00 8.96
C PHE A 867 -8.82 5.47 8.83
N ASN A 868 -7.69 4.84 8.50
CA ASN A 868 -7.54 3.38 8.46
C ASN A 868 -6.45 2.93 9.43
N ALA A 869 -6.63 1.77 10.06
CA ALA A 869 -5.58 1.14 10.87
C ALA A 869 -5.68 -0.39 10.83
N SER A 870 -4.52 -1.06 10.82
CA SER A 870 -4.37 -2.50 11.00
C SER A 870 -3.71 -2.74 12.37
N VAL A 871 -4.36 -3.56 13.21
CA VAL A 871 -3.89 -3.84 14.58
C VAL A 871 -3.95 -5.33 14.85
N SER A 872 -2.83 -5.88 15.30
CA SER A 872 -2.76 -7.23 15.86
C SER A 872 -2.86 -7.18 17.38
N PHE A 873 -3.69 -8.05 17.95
CA PHE A 873 -3.84 -8.18 19.40
C PHE A 873 -4.22 -9.61 19.80
N THR A 874 -3.98 -9.97 21.06
CA THR A 874 -4.40 -11.26 21.63
C THR A 874 -5.11 -11.05 22.95
N THR A 875 -6.36 -11.50 23.03
CA THR A 875 -7.21 -11.30 24.22
C THR A 875 -6.65 -12.00 25.47
N GLN A 876 -5.66 -12.89 25.31
CA GLN A 876 -4.99 -13.61 26.38
C GLN A 876 -3.62 -13.02 26.79
N SER A 877 -3.18 -11.90 26.19
CA SER A 877 -1.87 -11.30 26.50
C SER A 877 -1.74 -10.97 28.00
N PRO A 878 -0.58 -11.14 28.65
CA PRO A 878 -0.36 -10.59 29.99
C PRO A 878 -0.44 -9.05 29.99
N SER A 879 -0.07 -8.39 28.90
CA SER A 879 -0.17 -6.94 28.72
C SER A 879 -1.59 -6.52 28.36
N LEU A 880 -2.21 -5.65 29.18
CA LEU A 880 -3.56 -5.12 28.93
C LEU A 880 -3.66 -4.37 27.60
N ALA A 881 -2.59 -3.67 27.20
CA ALA A 881 -2.50 -2.95 25.93
C ALA A 881 -2.61 -3.86 24.71
N MET A 882 -2.23 -5.13 24.85
CA MET A 882 -2.26 -6.12 23.78
C MET A 882 -3.50 -7.01 23.83
N ARG A 883 -4.44 -6.81 24.77
CA ARG A 883 -5.72 -7.55 24.86
C ARG A 883 -6.84 -6.96 24.01
N SER A 884 -6.64 -5.75 23.53
CA SER A 884 -7.63 -4.94 22.81
C SER A 884 -6.92 -4.11 21.76
N PHE A 885 -7.69 -3.51 20.86
CA PHE A 885 -7.19 -2.46 20.00
C PHE A 885 -7.67 -1.09 20.52
N HIS A 886 -6.78 -0.11 20.51
CA HIS A 886 -7.08 1.29 20.83
C HIS A 886 -6.21 2.20 19.97
N VAL A 887 -6.83 2.94 19.06
CA VAL A 887 -6.16 3.89 18.16
C VAL A 887 -6.83 5.25 18.26
N ALA A 888 -6.09 6.32 17.99
CA ALA A 888 -6.62 7.67 18.04
C ALA A 888 -6.00 8.55 16.95
N TYR A 889 -6.75 9.56 16.50
CA TYR A 889 -6.27 10.54 15.53
C TYR A 889 -6.84 11.93 15.83
N ILE A 890 -6.07 12.95 15.51
CA ILE A 890 -6.42 14.36 15.72
C ILE A 890 -7.16 14.88 14.50
N VAL A 891 -8.28 15.56 14.73
CA VAL A 891 -9.16 16.13 13.70
C VAL A 891 -9.32 17.62 13.93
N ARG A 892 -9.44 18.36 12.83
CA ARG A 892 -9.92 19.74 12.82
C ARG A 892 -11.25 19.86 12.06
N ALA A 893 -12.20 20.59 12.64
CA ALA A 893 -13.41 21.01 11.96
C ALA A 893 -13.11 22.21 11.03
N ILE A 894 -13.14 22.03 9.71
CA ILE A 894 -12.68 23.04 8.74
C ILE A 894 -13.82 23.81 8.10
N THR A 895 -14.77 23.10 7.51
CA THR A 895 -15.80 23.72 6.65
C THR A 895 -17.12 23.81 7.40
N PRO A 896 -17.70 25.01 7.61
CA PRO A 896 -19.02 25.13 8.23
C PRO A 896 -20.09 24.50 7.35
N GLY A 897 -21.08 23.83 7.96
CA GLY A 897 -22.08 23.08 7.21
C GLY A 897 -22.74 21.98 8.02
N ARG A 898 -23.51 21.14 7.32
CA ARG A 898 -24.15 19.95 7.87
C ARG A 898 -23.72 18.74 7.07
N PHE A 899 -23.06 17.79 7.71
CA PHE A 899 -22.42 16.65 7.07
C PHE A 899 -22.91 15.35 7.68
N THR A 900 -22.97 14.30 6.88
CA THR A 900 -23.23 12.95 7.40
C THR A 900 -22.06 12.52 8.29
N LEU A 901 -22.36 11.91 9.45
CA LEU A 901 -21.38 11.20 10.28
C LEU A 901 -21.46 9.72 9.94
N PRO A 902 -20.51 9.16 9.18
CA PRO A 902 -20.51 7.73 8.87
C PRO A 902 -20.28 6.88 10.12
N GLU A 903 -20.59 5.59 10.01
CA GLU A 903 -20.14 4.59 10.98
C GLU A 903 -18.61 4.38 10.88
N ALA A 904 -17.97 4.22 12.04
CA ALA A 904 -16.67 3.56 12.10
C ALA A 904 -16.89 2.04 12.12
N MET A 905 -16.03 1.29 11.44
CA MET A 905 -16.11 -0.16 11.31
C MET A 905 -14.77 -0.82 11.65
N VAL A 906 -14.82 -2.00 12.24
CA VAL A 906 -13.68 -2.90 12.44
C VAL A 906 -14.06 -4.30 11.99
N SER A 907 -13.17 -5.00 11.31
CA SER A 907 -13.38 -6.41 10.91
C SER A 907 -12.09 -7.22 11.05
N ALA A 908 -12.20 -8.52 11.32
CA ALA A 908 -11.05 -9.41 11.36
C ALA A 908 -10.61 -9.82 9.94
N ARG A 909 -9.30 -9.92 9.69
CA ARG A 909 -8.72 -10.29 8.39
C ARG A 909 -9.18 -11.69 7.94
N SER A 910 -9.00 -12.69 8.80
CA SER A 910 -9.27 -14.09 8.47
C SER A 910 -10.76 -14.41 8.35
N PHE A 911 -11.61 -13.67 9.06
CA PHE A 911 -13.06 -13.85 9.06
C PHE A 911 -13.76 -12.48 9.05
N PRO A 912 -13.92 -11.82 7.89
CA PRO A 912 -14.51 -10.48 7.82
C PRO A 912 -15.91 -10.38 8.44
N SER A 913 -16.66 -11.48 8.50
CA SER A 913 -17.92 -11.54 9.26
C SER A 913 -17.78 -11.22 10.76
N LEU A 914 -16.62 -11.43 11.37
CA LEU A 914 -16.29 -10.94 12.71
C LEU A 914 -16.02 -9.44 12.60
N MET A 915 -17.01 -8.64 12.99
CA MET A 915 -16.97 -7.20 12.80
C MET A 915 -17.77 -6.47 13.88
N ALA A 916 -17.45 -5.19 14.04
CA ALA A 916 -18.29 -4.24 14.76
C ALA A 916 -18.37 -2.93 13.99
N ARG A 917 -19.47 -2.21 14.15
CA ARG A 917 -19.61 -0.85 13.63
C ARG A 917 -20.39 0.05 14.57
N THR A 918 -20.10 1.34 14.54
CA THR A 918 -20.83 2.35 15.32
C THR A 918 -22.15 2.71 14.63
N ALA A 919 -22.99 3.52 15.29
CA ALA A 919 -24.13 4.14 14.63
C ALA A 919 -23.66 5.25 13.69
N SER A 920 -24.38 5.48 12.59
CA SER A 920 -24.22 6.71 11.81
C SER A 920 -25.02 7.87 12.41
N GLY A 921 -24.69 9.10 12.00
CA GLY A 921 -25.33 10.30 12.51
C GLY A 921 -25.15 11.51 11.57
N THR A 922 -25.13 12.70 12.17
CA THR A 922 -24.92 13.96 11.46
C THR A 922 -24.04 14.86 12.30
N VAL A 923 -23.17 15.62 11.64
CA VAL A 923 -22.33 16.65 12.22
C VAL A 923 -22.80 18.03 11.75
N GLU A 924 -22.89 18.97 12.68
CA GLU A 924 -23.09 20.40 12.40
C GLU A 924 -21.85 21.18 12.80
N ILE A 925 -21.30 21.94 11.85
CA ILE A 925 -20.15 22.82 12.05
C ILE A 925 -20.62 24.26 11.83
N THR A 926 -20.59 25.04 12.90
CA THR A 926 -20.96 26.46 12.86
C THR A 926 -19.76 27.31 12.49
N ALA A 927 -20.00 28.39 11.73
CA ALA A 927 -18.93 29.31 11.39
C ALA A 927 -18.51 30.17 12.59
N HIS A 928 -17.23 30.49 12.65
CA HIS A 928 -16.71 31.52 13.55
C HIS A 928 -17.09 32.93 13.06
#